data_AF-A0AAU1ACT0-F1
#
_entry.id   AF-A0AAU1ACT0-F1
#
_cell.length_a   1.000
_cell.length_b   1.000
_cell.length_c   1.000
_cell.angle_alpha   90.00
_cell.angle_beta   90.00
_cell.angle_gamma   90.00
#
_symmetry.space_group_name_H-M   'P 1'
#
loop_
_entity.id
_entity.type
_entity.pdbx_description
1 polymer ?
#
loop_
_entity_poly.entity_id
_entity_poly.type
_entity_poly.pdbx_seq_one_letter_code
_entity_poly.pdbx_strand_id
1 'polypeptide(L)'
;MSAPVDEPMAKATRLVLGFLPQDRQPKPEEVQTAVNAIFGMLASQGENLDRDQLAKEIEAMTAVFQERSMALVDPKGHEPWLPEAKNDRAWDFWERYRRYLEDVVNLPPWVVRRLDQSSDEVLSQIEDPRRPGRWRRQGLVIGQVQSGKTGQYIGLAAKAVDAGYRFIVVLAGIHNDLRSQTQLRIDEGLLGFDTQHQSRSNEEGRSRAIGAGAMPLAKKLDIASPTSSAEKGDFGLATAKAINFPLGSFPVVLVVKKHYKILDYLRKWVTDVHGTEGEHGDKVVKDLPLFVIDDEADNASINTVRDPEADPTKTNDAIRRLIKSFDKAAYVGYTATPFANIYIDPDVDHDTVGEDLFPYSFIRTLRPPSNYLGPERVFGLQVDDEDEDDVEPLPLVRHVNDTDTWLPTKHRSGDSPGDRLPQSLRDAISSFVLACAARRARGQTKVHNSMLVHVTRFTAVQTLVRDQVDDHLRLIVETLRDRYGKGPTLRAELKALWEQDFVATTACFPADEAQRLTWEQVSEQLLPALRKIQVKTVNGASKDALDYYENRRNGLSVIAIGGQKLSRGLTLDGLTVSYYLRVSKTYDTLLQMGRWFGYRPGYEDMCRLYTTPALQAAYAEVTAATDELRREVEEMSALRLTPREFGLKVRSSSLGLTVTAANKMRQGTKILLSYSGEGPETVIFNFADKAVEKNFKALEALVRRLDAVAESVPGPPVGNVRWQRVPPGVVSEFLSSYEPDRMAQRVRPGLIARYVEQCAKVGELGNWTVCLVSNTTPKATSLPIAGHTVGLVTRKPLNPGFRTEGRYTIRRVLSPPDELIDLGEAQQAAASDAARKAAEEKEKPSVPKTPAGPHIRRQRRTDQGLLLIYPIKVPQADDEEPTTPPLVLVGFQVSFPHSEYQSKTEYIANTVWLQEDIYTIDEEDEA
;
A
#
# COMPACT_ATOMS: atom_id res chain seq x y z
N MET A 1 -27.38 35.29 -6.58
CA MET A 1 -27.01 33.89 -6.29
C MET A 1 -27.50 33.61 -4.89
N SER A 2 -28.59 32.84 -4.75
CA SER A 2 -29.09 32.43 -3.43
C SER A 2 -28.13 31.41 -2.82
N ALA A 3 -27.81 31.59 -1.54
CA ALA A 3 -27.04 30.61 -0.76
C ALA A 3 -27.67 29.21 -0.88
N PRO A 4 -26.90 28.12 -0.84
CA PRO A 4 -27.47 26.81 -0.65
C PRO A 4 -28.18 26.82 0.71
N VAL A 5 -29.45 26.41 0.73
CA VAL A 5 -30.18 26.13 1.96
C VAL A 5 -29.45 24.98 2.62
N ASP A 6 -28.76 25.20 3.73
CA ASP A 6 -28.19 24.12 4.55
C ASP A 6 -29.35 23.19 4.94
N GLU A 7 -29.30 21.92 4.55
CA GLU A 7 -30.27 20.93 4.97
C GLU A 7 -30.20 20.79 6.52
N PRO A 8 -31.35 20.74 7.24
CA PRO A 8 -31.40 20.62 8.70
C PRO A 8 -30.48 19.53 9.26
N MET A 9 -30.43 18.38 8.59
CA MET A 9 -29.55 17.26 8.94
C MET A 9 -28.06 17.63 8.88
N ALA A 10 -27.60 18.31 7.83
CA ALA A 10 -26.20 18.70 7.70
C ALA A 10 -25.78 19.69 8.80
N LYS A 11 -26.67 20.62 9.16
CA LYS A 11 -26.48 21.55 10.27
C LYS A 11 -26.41 20.82 11.62
N ALA A 12 -27.31 19.86 11.85
CA ALA A 12 -27.33 19.04 13.06
C ALA A 12 -26.05 18.20 13.20
N THR A 13 -25.63 17.54 12.12
CA THR A 13 -24.42 16.72 12.10
C THR A 13 -23.17 17.55 12.45
N ARG A 14 -23.02 18.74 11.87
CA ARG A 14 -21.90 19.65 12.17
C ARG A 14 -21.87 20.08 13.63
N LEU A 15 -23.03 20.42 14.20
CA LEU A 15 -23.15 20.84 15.59
C LEU A 15 -22.84 19.71 16.58
N VAL A 16 -23.29 18.48 16.29
CA VAL A 16 -22.97 17.31 17.14
C VAL A 16 -21.48 17.03 17.11
N LEU A 17 -20.86 16.98 15.93
CA LEU A 17 -19.42 16.71 15.80
C LEU A 17 -18.56 17.76 16.52
N GLY A 18 -19.01 19.03 16.55
CA GLY A 18 -18.34 20.09 17.31
C GLY A 18 -18.50 19.98 18.84
N PHE A 19 -19.54 19.29 19.31
CA PHE A 19 -19.80 19.08 20.74
C PHE A 19 -19.00 17.91 21.34
N LEU A 20 -18.46 17.03 20.50
CA LEU A 20 -17.70 15.87 20.93
C LEU A 20 -16.27 16.23 21.36
N PRO A 21 -15.65 15.41 22.23
CA PRO A 21 -14.23 15.50 22.53
C PRO A 21 -13.41 15.59 21.26
N GLN A 22 -12.59 16.63 21.17
CA GLN A 22 -11.79 16.88 19.98
C GLN A 22 -10.42 16.19 20.11
N ASP A 23 -9.92 15.99 21.33
CA ASP A 23 -8.59 15.50 21.70
C ASP A 23 -8.45 13.97 21.67
N ARG A 24 -9.56 13.24 21.65
CA ARG A 24 -9.59 11.77 21.60
C ARG A 24 -10.85 11.28 20.91
N GLN A 25 -10.87 9.99 20.56
CA GLN A 25 -12.09 9.38 20.04
C GLN A 25 -13.23 9.48 21.07
N PRO A 26 -14.42 9.95 20.66
CA PRO A 26 -15.56 10.08 21.55
C PRO A 26 -16.10 8.69 21.90
N LYS A 27 -16.44 8.47 23.17
CA LYS A 27 -17.09 7.23 23.62
C LYS A 27 -18.55 7.20 23.14
N PRO A 28 -19.17 6.03 22.95
CA PRO A 28 -20.57 5.91 22.52
C PRO A 28 -21.54 6.73 23.38
N GLU A 29 -21.32 6.79 24.69
CA GLU A 29 -22.13 7.60 25.62
C GLU A 29 -22.00 9.11 25.38
N GLU A 30 -20.80 9.58 25.01
CA GLU A 30 -20.53 10.99 24.69
C GLU A 30 -21.20 11.36 23.36
N VAL A 31 -21.19 10.45 22.39
CA VAL A 31 -21.93 10.56 21.12
C VAL A 31 -23.42 10.72 21.36
N GLN A 32 -24.03 9.81 22.11
CA GLN A 32 -25.46 9.86 22.42
C GLN A 32 -25.84 11.14 23.19
N THR A 33 -24.98 11.59 24.11
CA THR A 33 -25.19 12.83 24.87
C THR A 33 -25.17 14.06 23.96
N ALA A 34 -24.19 14.15 23.05
CA ALA A 34 -24.08 15.24 22.10
C ALA A 34 -25.26 15.27 21.11
N VAL A 35 -25.64 14.11 20.58
CA VAL A 35 -26.82 13.96 19.70
C VAL A 35 -28.08 14.44 20.41
N ASN A 36 -28.30 14.02 21.66
CA ASN A 36 -29.48 14.43 22.44
C ASN A 36 -29.52 15.95 22.67
N ALA A 37 -28.38 16.55 23.01
CA ALA A 37 -28.29 17.98 23.27
C ALA A 37 -28.60 18.81 22.02
N ILE A 38 -27.98 18.48 20.89
CA ILE A 38 -28.17 19.21 19.63
C ILE A 38 -29.55 18.95 19.04
N PHE A 39 -30.05 17.72 19.10
CA PHE A 39 -31.41 17.39 18.68
C PHE A 39 -32.44 18.21 19.47
N GLY A 40 -32.32 18.25 20.80
CA GLY A 40 -33.21 19.06 21.65
C GLY A 40 -33.14 20.55 21.32
N MET A 41 -31.94 21.08 21.06
CA MET A 41 -31.74 22.47 20.67
C MET A 41 -32.42 22.79 19.32
N LEU A 42 -32.22 21.97 18.28
CA LEU A 42 -32.77 22.23 16.95
C LEU A 42 -34.28 21.97 16.88
N ALA A 43 -34.78 20.97 17.60
CA ALA A 43 -36.21 20.73 17.75
C ALA A 43 -36.91 21.95 18.40
N SER A 44 -36.28 22.59 19.39
CA SER A 44 -36.80 23.83 20.01
C SER A 44 -36.83 25.03 19.07
N GLN A 45 -36.02 25.01 18.00
CA GLN A 45 -36.00 26.03 16.93
C GLN A 45 -36.98 25.73 15.80
N GLY A 46 -37.77 24.65 15.89
CA GLY A 46 -38.76 24.27 14.89
C GLY A 46 -38.17 23.53 13.68
N GLU A 47 -36.93 23.03 13.76
CA GLU A 47 -36.36 22.19 12.70
C GLU A 47 -36.87 20.74 12.81
N ASN A 48 -37.27 20.16 11.67
CA ASN A 48 -37.73 18.77 11.59
C ASN A 48 -36.53 17.85 11.31
N LEU A 49 -36.14 17.07 12.31
CA LEU A 49 -34.96 16.20 12.30
C LEU A 49 -35.32 14.80 12.78
N ASP A 50 -34.70 13.77 12.20
CA ASP A 50 -34.79 12.40 12.70
C ASP A 50 -33.59 12.15 13.63
N ARG A 51 -33.87 12.00 14.93
CA ARG A 51 -32.86 11.76 15.95
C ARG A 51 -32.08 10.46 15.70
N ASP A 52 -32.78 9.40 15.31
CA ASP A 52 -32.16 8.07 15.19
C ASP A 52 -31.31 8.00 13.92
N GLN A 53 -31.71 8.71 12.87
CA GLN A 53 -30.86 8.91 11.70
C GLN A 53 -29.61 9.74 12.04
N LEU A 54 -29.75 10.85 12.76
CA LEU A 54 -28.63 11.69 13.20
C LEU A 54 -27.67 10.90 14.10
N ALA A 55 -28.19 10.11 15.04
CA ALA A 55 -27.38 9.26 15.90
C ALA A 55 -26.54 8.27 15.08
N LYS A 56 -27.17 7.56 14.13
CA LYS A 56 -26.48 6.59 13.26
C LYS A 56 -25.40 7.24 12.40
N GLU A 57 -25.67 8.43 11.82
CA GLU A 57 -24.68 9.15 11.03
C GLU A 57 -23.46 9.54 11.87
N ILE A 58 -23.68 10.04 13.08
CA ILE A 58 -22.59 10.44 13.99
C ILE A 58 -21.83 9.23 14.53
N GLU A 59 -22.52 8.16 14.91
CA GLU A 59 -21.90 6.90 15.34
C GLU A 59 -21.01 6.34 14.22
N ALA A 60 -21.51 6.27 12.98
CA ALA A 60 -20.71 5.83 11.84
C ALA A 60 -19.49 6.73 11.58
N MET A 61 -19.61 8.05 11.78
CA MET A 61 -18.48 8.98 11.62
C MET A 61 -17.46 8.88 12.76
N THR A 62 -17.88 8.52 13.98
CA THR A 62 -17.05 8.50 15.18
C THR A 62 -16.46 7.13 15.52
N ALA A 63 -17.04 6.06 14.98
CA ALA A 63 -16.52 4.70 15.05
C ALA A 63 -15.20 4.51 14.27
N VAL A 64 -14.91 5.43 13.35
CA VAL A 64 -13.71 5.34 12.53
C VAL A 64 -12.46 5.66 13.36
N PHE A 65 -11.52 4.74 13.39
CA PHE A 65 -10.27 4.79 14.15
C PHE A 65 -9.07 4.93 13.22
N GLN A 66 -8.06 5.69 13.61
CA GLN A 66 -6.80 5.79 12.89
C GLN A 66 -5.64 5.81 13.90
N GLU A 67 -4.74 4.83 13.77
CA GLU A 67 -3.52 4.70 14.57
C GLU A 67 -2.54 5.89 14.34
N ARG A 68 -1.64 6.12 15.30
CA ARG A 68 -0.58 7.15 15.18
C ARG A 68 0.42 6.76 14.10
N SER A 69 1.03 7.78 13.47
CA SER A 69 2.04 7.58 12.45
C SER A 69 3.43 7.40 13.06
N MET A 70 4.10 6.30 12.72
CA MET A 70 5.47 6.00 13.15
C MET A 70 6.48 6.53 12.11
N ALA A 71 7.67 6.90 12.58
CA ALA A 71 8.72 7.43 11.71
C ALA A 71 10.13 7.03 12.13
N LEU A 72 10.96 6.72 11.15
CA LEU A 72 12.42 6.74 11.27
C LEU A 72 12.89 8.16 11.03
N VAL A 73 13.78 8.67 11.87
CA VAL A 73 14.24 10.05 11.81
C VAL A 73 15.75 10.10 11.99
N ASP A 74 16.44 10.84 11.12
CA ASP A 74 17.82 11.26 11.34
C ASP A 74 17.83 12.71 11.85
N PRO A 75 18.23 12.95 13.12
CA PRO A 75 18.30 14.28 13.70
C PRO A 75 19.51 15.10 13.20
N LYS A 76 20.45 14.50 12.45
CA LYS A 76 21.65 15.20 11.98
C LYS A 76 21.27 16.41 11.10
N GLY A 77 21.76 17.58 11.49
CA GLY A 77 21.54 18.83 10.76
C GLY A 77 20.14 19.44 10.92
N HIS A 78 19.26 18.84 11.71
CA HIS A 78 17.89 19.29 11.94
C HIS A 78 17.75 20.11 13.23
N GLU A 79 17.04 21.25 13.15
CA GLU A 79 16.70 22.08 14.31
C GLU A 79 15.18 22.07 14.53
N PRO A 80 14.68 21.57 15.69
CA PRO A 80 13.25 21.61 16.00
C PRO A 80 12.73 23.06 16.03
N TRP A 81 11.72 23.37 15.20
CA TRP A 81 11.27 24.76 14.98
C TRP A 81 9.74 24.94 15.01
N LEU A 82 8.97 23.92 14.61
CA LEU A 82 7.53 24.05 14.36
C LEU A 82 6.72 24.51 15.59
N PRO A 83 6.96 24.04 16.83
CA PRO A 83 6.20 24.48 18.00
C PRO A 83 6.32 25.99 18.26
N GLU A 84 7.50 26.57 18.06
CA GLU A 84 7.71 28.02 18.20
C GLU A 84 7.07 28.78 17.03
N ALA A 85 7.24 28.26 15.81
CA ALA A 85 6.66 28.85 14.61
C ALA A 85 5.11 28.91 14.64
N LYS A 86 4.46 27.98 15.35
CA LYS A 86 3.01 28.01 15.54
C LYS A 86 2.52 29.23 16.33
N ASN A 87 3.37 29.82 17.16
CA ASN A 87 3.03 31.00 17.95
C ASN A 87 3.35 32.32 17.22
N ASP A 88 4.27 32.32 16.25
CA ASP A 88 4.79 33.54 15.60
C ASP A 88 4.26 33.77 14.18
N ARG A 89 3.49 32.83 13.62
CA ARG A 89 2.97 32.86 12.24
C ARG A 89 1.46 32.69 12.18
N ALA A 90 0.86 33.29 11.15
CA ALA A 90 -0.51 32.99 10.75
C ALA A 90 -0.55 31.74 9.88
N TRP A 91 -1.53 30.86 10.14
CA TRP A 91 -1.74 29.59 9.43
C TRP A 91 -2.99 29.65 8.55
N ASP A 92 -3.12 30.72 7.77
CA ASP A 92 -4.34 31.05 7.04
C ASP A 92 -4.61 30.08 5.89
N PHE A 93 -3.58 29.60 5.19
CA PHE A 93 -3.76 28.63 4.10
C PHE A 93 -4.24 27.30 4.64
N TRP A 94 -3.63 26.82 5.73
CA TRP A 94 -4.08 25.62 6.42
C TRP A 94 -5.51 25.77 6.96
N GLU A 95 -5.82 26.85 7.67
CA GLU A 95 -7.16 27.06 8.23
C GLU A 95 -8.24 27.12 7.13
N ARG A 96 -7.93 27.76 5.99
CA ARG A 96 -8.81 27.76 4.83
C ARG A 96 -8.99 26.36 4.24
N TYR A 97 -7.93 25.56 4.15
CA TYR A 97 -8.03 24.19 3.64
C TYR A 97 -8.77 23.25 4.62
N ARG A 98 -8.50 23.38 5.92
CA ARG A 98 -9.18 22.66 7.00
C ARG A 98 -10.69 22.89 6.93
N ARG A 99 -11.12 24.15 6.87
CA ARG A 99 -12.54 24.50 6.70
C ARG A 99 -13.13 23.95 5.42
N TYR A 100 -12.37 23.92 4.32
CA TYR A 100 -12.83 23.28 3.08
C TYR A 100 -13.08 21.77 3.27
N LEU A 101 -12.19 21.08 3.97
CA LEU A 101 -12.36 19.66 4.29
C LEU A 101 -13.58 19.40 5.19
N GLU A 102 -13.80 20.23 6.21
CA GLU A 102 -14.90 20.08 7.16
C GLU A 102 -16.25 20.55 6.58
N ASP A 103 -16.29 21.72 5.93
CA ASP A 103 -17.54 22.38 5.53
C ASP A 103 -18.02 21.96 4.13
N VAL A 104 -17.09 21.69 3.20
CA VAL A 104 -17.42 21.43 1.78
C VAL A 104 -17.23 19.97 1.40
N VAL A 105 -16.10 19.36 1.80
CA VAL A 105 -15.86 17.93 1.59
C VAL A 105 -16.64 17.10 2.61
N ASN A 106 -17.04 17.70 3.74
CA ASN A 106 -17.81 17.08 4.82
C ASN A 106 -17.08 15.88 5.45
N LEU A 107 -15.75 16.00 5.62
CA LEU A 107 -14.97 15.01 6.37
C LEU A 107 -15.22 15.15 7.88
N PRO A 108 -15.27 14.04 8.63
CA PRO A 108 -15.39 14.11 10.08
C PRO A 108 -14.24 14.92 10.72
N PRO A 109 -14.49 15.79 11.71
CA PRO A 109 -13.46 16.65 12.30
C PRO A 109 -12.23 15.90 12.82
N TRP A 110 -12.41 14.70 13.38
CA TRP A 110 -11.28 13.91 13.87
C TRP A 110 -10.39 13.38 12.71
N VAL A 111 -10.95 13.08 11.52
CA VAL A 111 -10.16 12.76 10.30
C VAL A 111 -9.33 13.96 9.90
N VAL A 112 -9.95 15.13 9.88
CA VAL A 112 -9.27 16.39 9.53
C VAL A 112 -8.18 16.72 10.56
N ARG A 113 -8.42 16.46 11.85
CA ARG A 113 -7.42 16.57 12.92
C ARG A 113 -6.26 15.58 12.76
N ARG A 114 -6.52 14.36 12.29
CA ARG A 114 -5.44 13.40 11.97
C ARG A 114 -4.63 13.85 10.76
N LEU A 115 -5.27 14.45 9.75
CA LEU A 115 -4.59 15.10 8.64
C LEU A 115 -3.74 16.29 9.15
N ASP A 116 -4.27 17.09 10.06
CA ASP A 116 -3.56 18.17 10.75
C ASP A 116 -2.29 17.64 11.44
N GLN A 117 -2.46 16.68 12.36
CA GLN A 117 -1.36 16.09 13.12
C GLN A 117 -0.30 15.45 12.20
N SER A 118 -0.72 14.61 11.25
CA SER A 118 0.22 13.92 10.35
C SER A 118 0.95 14.87 9.40
N SER A 119 0.33 15.99 9.00
CA SER A 119 1.01 17.01 8.19
C SER A 119 1.95 17.89 9.04
N ASP A 120 1.64 18.17 10.31
CA ASP A 120 2.59 18.78 11.24
C ASP A 120 3.80 17.89 11.50
N GLU A 121 3.54 16.61 11.69
CA GLU A 121 4.54 15.57 11.90
C GLU A 121 5.51 15.50 10.72
N VAL A 122 5.08 15.72 9.48
CA VAL A 122 5.97 15.80 8.31
C VAL A 122 6.64 17.17 8.20
N LEU A 123 5.91 18.27 8.41
CA LEU A 123 6.44 19.64 8.37
C LEU A 123 7.55 19.85 9.41
N SER A 124 7.39 19.27 10.60
CA SER A 124 8.39 19.32 11.66
C SER A 124 9.71 18.68 11.28
N GLN A 125 9.74 17.80 10.26
CA GLN A 125 10.95 17.09 9.84
C GLN A 125 11.70 17.79 8.70
N ILE A 126 11.10 18.77 8.05
CA ILE A 126 11.81 19.70 7.15
C ILE A 126 12.25 20.94 7.95
N GLU A 127 13.17 21.74 7.42
CA GLU A 127 13.71 22.89 8.17
C GLU A 127 12.79 24.11 8.15
N ASP A 128 12.94 25.00 9.15
CA ASP A 128 12.30 26.32 9.09
C ASP A 128 12.78 27.08 7.84
N PRO A 129 11.88 27.52 6.93
CA PRO A 129 12.26 28.32 5.77
C PRO A 129 12.98 29.64 6.14
N ARG A 130 12.80 30.12 7.37
CA ARG A 130 13.46 31.32 7.91
C ARG A 130 14.85 31.04 8.51
N ARG A 131 15.24 29.77 8.68
CA ARG A 131 16.57 29.41 9.19
C ARG A 131 17.67 30.01 8.30
N PRO A 132 18.67 30.70 8.86
CA PRO A 132 19.78 31.25 8.08
C PRO A 132 20.70 30.14 7.57
N GLY A 133 21.40 30.41 6.49
CA GLY A 133 22.38 29.48 5.91
C GLY A 133 21.77 28.39 5.03
N ARG A 134 22.66 27.51 4.55
CA ARG A 134 22.33 26.42 3.62
C ARG A 134 21.81 25.21 4.41
N TRP A 135 20.73 24.61 3.93
CA TRP A 135 20.23 23.35 4.48
C TRP A 135 19.53 22.52 3.41
N ARG A 136 19.50 21.21 3.65
CA ARG A 136 18.83 20.24 2.79
C ARG A 136 18.18 19.16 3.64
N ARG A 137 16.94 18.81 3.28
CA ARG A 137 16.21 17.71 3.91
C ARG A 137 15.51 16.89 2.83
N GLN A 138 15.63 15.56 2.92
CA GLN A 138 15.01 14.61 2.00
C GLN A 138 14.30 13.52 2.80
N GLY A 139 12.99 13.39 2.63
CA GLY A 139 12.19 12.40 3.36
C GLY A 139 11.20 11.65 2.48
N LEU A 140 10.64 10.58 3.04
CA LEU A 140 9.66 9.72 2.39
C LEU A 140 8.43 9.54 3.28
N VAL A 141 7.26 9.70 2.68
CA VAL A 141 5.96 9.42 3.30
C VAL A 141 5.33 8.23 2.57
N ILE A 142 5.14 7.15 3.31
CA ILE A 142 4.57 5.90 2.85
C ILE A 142 3.09 5.88 3.23
N GLY A 143 2.20 5.72 2.27
CA GLY A 143 0.77 5.59 2.55
C GLY A 143 0.08 4.68 1.53
N GLN A 144 -0.94 3.95 1.96
CA GLN A 144 -1.64 2.98 1.12
C GLN A 144 -2.31 3.61 -0.13
N VAL A 145 -2.69 2.77 -1.10
CA VAL A 145 -3.26 3.21 -2.38
C VAL A 145 -4.62 3.87 -2.17
N GLN A 146 -4.82 5.11 -2.64
CA GLN A 146 -6.06 5.87 -2.38
C GLN A 146 -6.38 6.14 -0.89
N SER A 147 -5.39 6.10 0.01
CA SER A 147 -5.61 6.37 1.45
C SER A 147 -5.80 7.84 1.81
N GLY A 148 -5.72 8.76 0.83
CA GLY A 148 -5.79 10.21 1.07
C GLY A 148 -4.44 10.95 1.00
N LYS A 149 -3.38 10.33 0.48
CA LYS A 149 -2.04 10.96 0.29
C LYS A 149 -2.10 12.36 -0.33
N THR A 150 -2.92 12.54 -1.37
CA THR A 150 -3.10 13.85 -2.03
C THR A 150 -3.65 14.90 -1.08
N GLY A 151 -4.67 14.57 -0.29
CA GLY A 151 -5.21 15.52 0.69
C GLY A 151 -4.17 15.86 1.77
N GLN A 152 -3.40 14.86 2.22
CA GLN A 152 -2.34 15.08 3.19
C GLN A 152 -1.23 16.00 2.64
N TYR A 153 -0.73 15.79 1.42
CA TYR A 153 0.33 16.66 0.89
C TYR A 153 -0.18 18.05 0.49
N ILE A 154 -1.47 18.21 0.17
CA ILE A 154 -2.09 19.54 0.00
C ILE A 154 -2.10 20.26 1.35
N GLY A 155 -2.45 19.57 2.43
CA GLY A 155 -2.36 20.10 3.80
C GLY A 155 -0.93 20.48 4.18
N LEU A 156 0.04 19.61 3.88
CA LEU A 156 1.46 19.91 4.08
C LEU A 156 1.92 21.12 3.26
N ALA A 157 1.51 21.23 1.99
CA ALA A 157 1.83 22.38 1.14
C ALA A 157 1.21 23.67 1.69
N ALA A 158 -0.05 23.65 2.14
CA ALA A 158 -0.70 24.78 2.78
C ALA A 158 0.09 25.28 4.00
N LYS A 159 0.46 24.34 4.88
CA LYS A 159 1.27 24.64 6.07
C LYS A 159 2.69 25.09 5.72
N ALA A 160 3.30 24.54 4.68
CA ALA A 160 4.61 24.99 4.22
C ALA A 160 4.55 26.45 3.70
N VAL A 161 3.49 26.80 2.95
CA VAL A 161 3.25 28.19 2.53
C VAL A 161 3.13 29.12 3.74
N ASP A 162 2.32 28.74 4.74
CA ASP A 162 2.13 29.50 5.99
C ASP A 162 3.46 29.64 6.76
N ALA A 163 4.28 28.57 6.80
CA ALA A 163 5.58 28.59 7.45
C ALA A 163 6.57 29.55 6.77
N GLY A 164 6.41 29.82 5.46
CA GLY A 164 7.25 30.75 4.72
C GLY A 164 7.94 30.16 3.49
N TYR A 165 7.63 28.93 3.09
CA TYR A 165 8.07 28.42 1.79
C TYR A 165 7.38 29.20 0.68
N ARG A 166 8.18 29.82 -0.20
CA ARG A 166 7.67 30.69 -1.28
C ARG A 166 7.71 30.04 -2.66
N PHE A 167 8.35 28.88 -2.79
CA PHE A 167 8.46 28.18 -4.05
C PHE A 167 8.21 26.69 -3.86
N ILE A 168 7.04 26.22 -4.26
CA ILE A 168 6.58 24.83 -4.10
C ILE A 168 6.45 24.19 -5.47
N VAL A 169 7.06 23.02 -5.63
CA VAL A 169 7.02 22.22 -6.87
C VAL A 169 6.44 20.86 -6.56
N VAL A 170 5.27 20.58 -7.10
CA VAL A 170 4.63 19.26 -7.05
C VAL A 170 4.97 18.50 -8.32
N LEU A 171 5.76 17.43 -8.18
CA LEU A 171 6.05 16.48 -9.25
C LEU A 171 4.91 15.46 -9.34
N ALA A 172 4.03 15.63 -10.32
CA ALA A 172 2.97 14.69 -10.61
C ALA A 172 3.48 13.51 -11.48
N GLY A 173 2.58 12.70 -12.01
CA GLY A 173 2.94 11.59 -12.89
C GLY A 173 3.58 12.00 -14.25
N ILE A 174 3.90 11.00 -15.07
CA ILE A 174 4.53 11.18 -16.40
C ILE A 174 3.56 11.65 -17.50
N HIS A 175 2.25 11.55 -17.27
CA HIS A 175 1.21 11.88 -18.25
C HIS A 175 0.50 13.20 -17.93
N ASN A 176 0.00 13.87 -18.97
CA ASN A 176 -0.70 15.16 -18.84
C ASN A 176 -1.95 15.05 -17.96
N ASP A 177 -2.72 13.97 -18.10
CA ASP A 177 -3.99 13.79 -17.38
C ASP A 177 -3.77 13.71 -15.86
N LEU A 178 -2.74 12.97 -15.42
CA LEU A 178 -2.39 12.86 -14.00
C LEU A 178 -2.00 14.22 -13.43
N ARG A 179 -1.18 14.97 -14.17
CA ARG A 179 -0.78 16.32 -13.77
C ARG A 179 -1.98 17.27 -13.74
N SER A 180 -2.85 17.24 -14.74
CA SER A 180 -4.09 18.02 -14.80
C SER A 180 -5.01 17.73 -13.61
N GLN A 181 -5.22 16.44 -13.26
CA GLN A 181 -5.99 16.05 -12.08
C GLN A 181 -5.35 16.52 -10.77
N THR A 182 -4.02 16.38 -10.65
CA THR A 182 -3.29 16.84 -9.46
C THR A 182 -3.39 18.36 -9.30
N GLN A 183 -3.22 19.10 -10.41
CA GLN A 183 -3.40 20.54 -10.45
C GLN A 183 -4.82 20.95 -10.03
N LEU A 184 -5.87 20.30 -10.54
CA LEU A 184 -7.23 20.61 -10.13
C LEU A 184 -7.46 20.44 -8.62
N ARG A 185 -6.90 19.38 -8.01
CA ARG A 185 -6.99 19.18 -6.55
C ARG A 185 -6.23 20.27 -5.78
N ILE A 186 -5.09 20.73 -6.28
CA ILE A 186 -4.32 21.85 -5.73
C ILE A 186 -5.07 23.17 -5.90
N ASP A 187 -5.74 23.37 -7.04
CA ASP A 187 -6.57 24.54 -7.33
C ASP A 187 -7.73 24.65 -6.33
N GLU A 188 -8.40 23.53 -6.04
CA GLU A 188 -9.50 23.46 -5.08
C GLU A 188 -9.03 23.57 -3.63
N GLY A 189 -7.97 22.84 -3.24
CA GLY A 189 -7.55 22.74 -1.84
C GLY A 189 -6.65 23.89 -1.37
N LEU A 190 -5.69 24.31 -2.19
CA LEU A 190 -4.64 25.25 -1.80
C LEU A 190 -4.81 26.62 -2.43
N LEU A 191 -4.91 26.72 -3.76
CA LEU A 191 -4.94 28.01 -4.46
C LEU A 191 -6.25 28.76 -4.23
N GLY A 192 -7.38 28.05 -4.37
CA GLY A 192 -8.74 28.57 -4.24
C GLY A 192 -9.28 29.24 -5.51
N PHE A 193 -8.66 29.03 -6.68
CA PHE A 193 -9.10 29.60 -7.96
C PHE A 193 -8.78 28.65 -9.12
N ASP A 194 -9.55 28.77 -10.21
CA ASP A 194 -9.39 27.95 -11.41
C ASP A 194 -8.20 28.42 -12.27
N THR A 195 -7.13 27.62 -12.31
CA THR A 195 -5.90 27.97 -13.02
C THR A 195 -6.02 28.00 -14.54
N GLN A 196 -7.11 27.50 -15.13
CA GLN A 196 -7.33 27.61 -16.58
C GLN A 196 -7.69 29.04 -17.01
N HIS A 197 -8.10 29.87 -16.07
CA HIS A 197 -8.62 31.21 -16.34
C HIS A 197 -7.90 32.31 -15.57
N GLN A 198 -7.07 31.96 -14.60
CA GLN A 198 -6.42 32.88 -13.69
C GLN A 198 -5.08 32.29 -13.25
N SER A 199 -4.00 33.05 -13.30
CA SER A 199 -2.67 32.56 -12.86
C SER A 199 -2.28 33.08 -11.47
N ARG A 200 -2.95 34.13 -10.98
CA ARG A 200 -2.72 34.73 -9.66
C ARG A 200 -4.04 35.01 -8.97
N SER A 201 -4.14 34.77 -7.66
CA SER A 201 -5.38 35.00 -6.90
C SER A 201 -5.89 36.45 -6.93
N ASN A 202 -5.01 37.42 -7.19
CA ASN A 202 -5.31 38.84 -7.23
C ASN A 202 -5.40 39.44 -8.65
N GLU A 203 -5.43 38.61 -9.69
CA GLU A 203 -5.58 39.05 -11.08
C GLU A 203 -6.92 39.76 -11.33
N GLU A 204 -6.90 40.89 -12.05
CA GLU A 204 -8.09 41.68 -12.35
C GLU A 204 -9.00 40.97 -13.36
N GLY A 205 -10.25 40.68 -12.98
CA GLY A 205 -11.22 40.00 -13.84
C GLY A 205 -12.37 39.36 -13.04
N ARG A 206 -13.23 38.58 -13.72
CA ARG A 206 -14.22 37.74 -13.02
C ARG A 206 -13.48 36.61 -12.29
N SER A 207 -13.15 36.83 -11.01
CA SER A 207 -12.60 35.81 -10.11
C SER A 207 -13.38 34.52 -10.23
N ARG A 208 -12.72 33.45 -10.72
CA ARG A 208 -13.30 32.10 -10.75
C ARG A 208 -12.83 31.34 -9.52
N ALA A 209 -13.28 31.82 -8.37
CA ALA A 209 -13.01 31.15 -7.11
C ALA A 209 -13.61 29.73 -7.15
N ILE A 210 -12.84 28.74 -6.72
CA ILE A 210 -13.26 27.35 -6.62
C ILE A 210 -12.78 26.76 -5.29
N GLY A 211 -13.32 25.59 -4.93
CA GLY A 211 -12.93 24.87 -3.71
C GLY A 211 -12.88 25.77 -2.47
N ALA A 212 -11.74 25.75 -1.79
CA ALA A 212 -11.48 26.50 -0.56
C ALA A 212 -11.58 28.03 -0.74
N GLY A 213 -11.36 28.56 -1.95
CA GLY A 213 -11.52 29.98 -2.23
C GLY A 213 -12.96 30.42 -2.51
N ALA A 214 -13.86 29.47 -2.83
CA ALA A 214 -15.27 29.74 -3.09
C ALA A 214 -16.15 29.69 -1.83
N MET A 215 -15.57 29.33 -0.68
CA MET A 215 -16.33 29.21 0.57
C MET A 215 -16.85 30.57 1.06
N PRO A 216 -18.04 30.62 1.70
CA PRO A 216 -18.51 31.82 2.35
C PRO A 216 -17.49 32.34 3.37
N LEU A 217 -17.23 33.65 3.34
CA LEU A 217 -16.27 34.32 4.22
C LEU A 217 -14.83 33.78 4.12
N ALA A 218 -14.46 33.14 3.00
CA ALA A 218 -13.08 32.72 2.77
C ALA A 218 -12.15 33.94 2.69
N LYS A 219 -11.04 33.90 3.44
CA LYS A 219 -9.97 34.89 3.33
C LYS A 219 -9.34 34.80 1.94
N LYS A 220 -9.20 35.95 1.27
CA LYS A 220 -8.40 36.07 0.04
C LYS A 220 -6.93 36.00 0.42
N LEU A 221 -6.22 35.04 -0.16
CA LEU A 221 -4.80 34.81 0.10
C LEU A 221 -4.02 35.01 -1.20
N ASP A 222 -2.91 35.73 -1.13
CA ASP A 222 -2.04 35.97 -2.28
C ASP A 222 -1.24 34.70 -2.58
N ILE A 223 -1.44 34.14 -3.78
CA ILE A 223 -0.77 32.95 -4.26
C ILE A 223 -0.86 32.89 -5.79
N ALA A 224 0.12 32.26 -6.44
CA ALA A 224 0.15 32.13 -7.89
C ALA A 224 0.51 30.71 -8.34
N SER A 225 0.07 30.37 -9.54
CA SER A 225 0.43 29.15 -10.24
C SER A 225 0.79 29.48 -11.70
N PRO A 226 2.02 29.17 -12.15
CA PRO A 226 2.41 29.29 -13.55
C PRO A 226 1.96 28.09 -14.40
N THR A 227 1.41 27.05 -13.77
CA THR A 227 0.82 25.88 -14.43
C THR A 227 -0.70 25.92 -14.31
N SER A 228 -1.40 25.24 -15.24
CA SER A 228 -2.86 25.17 -15.23
C SER A 228 -3.42 23.76 -15.34
N SER A 229 -4.66 23.59 -14.85
CA SER A 229 -5.35 22.29 -14.87
C SER A 229 -5.78 21.86 -16.28
N ALA A 230 -5.51 22.66 -17.31
CA ALA A 230 -5.69 22.26 -18.71
C ALA A 230 -4.73 21.12 -19.09
N GLU A 231 -5.12 20.30 -20.07
CA GLU A 231 -4.30 19.16 -20.54
C GLU A 231 -2.91 19.60 -21.08
N LYS A 232 -2.83 20.81 -21.65
CA LYS A 232 -1.58 21.43 -22.12
C LYS A 232 -1.06 22.53 -21.18
N GLY A 233 -1.57 22.60 -19.95
CA GLY A 233 -1.22 23.61 -18.94
C GLY A 233 0.11 23.39 -18.20
N ASP A 234 1.03 22.58 -18.75
CA ASP A 234 2.32 22.31 -18.12
C ASP A 234 3.27 23.50 -18.20
N PHE A 235 4.33 23.46 -17.39
CA PHE A 235 5.37 24.47 -17.46
C PHE A 235 6.19 24.32 -18.75
N GLY A 236 6.46 25.43 -19.43
CA GLY A 236 7.18 25.44 -20.70
C GLY A 236 7.83 26.78 -21.00
N LEU A 237 8.60 26.84 -22.10
CA LEU A 237 9.35 28.04 -22.50
C LEU A 237 8.45 29.27 -22.74
N ALA A 238 7.26 29.07 -23.33
CA ALA A 238 6.30 30.15 -23.56
C ALA A 238 5.82 30.74 -22.22
N THR A 239 5.45 29.88 -21.29
CA THR A 239 5.07 30.22 -19.92
C THR A 239 6.19 30.96 -19.20
N ALA A 240 7.42 30.43 -19.23
CA ALA A 240 8.58 31.05 -18.60
C ALA A 240 8.88 32.47 -19.11
N LYS A 241 8.60 32.73 -20.40
CA LYS A 241 8.76 34.07 -21.01
C LYS A 241 7.59 35.02 -20.74
N ALA A 242 6.38 34.48 -20.62
CA ALA A 242 5.16 35.27 -20.43
C ALA A 242 4.95 35.70 -18.97
N ILE A 243 5.46 34.91 -18.02
CA ILE A 243 5.25 35.13 -16.60
C ILE A 243 6.30 36.07 -16.02
N ASN A 244 5.83 37.21 -15.51
CA ASN A 244 6.64 38.14 -14.72
C ASN A 244 6.17 38.12 -13.26
N PHE A 245 6.41 37.01 -12.56
CA PHE A 245 6.11 36.90 -11.13
C PHE A 245 7.31 37.41 -10.32
N PRO A 246 7.12 38.33 -9.37
CA PRO A 246 8.16 38.65 -8.39
C PRO A 246 8.28 37.48 -7.40
N LEU A 247 9.10 36.47 -7.72
CA LEU A 247 9.27 35.30 -6.85
C LEU A 247 9.83 35.75 -5.49
N GLY A 248 9.34 35.13 -4.42
CA GLY A 248 9.65 35.52 -3.04
C GLY A 248 8.65 36.50 -2.42
N SER A 249 7.99 37.37 -3.21
CA SER A 249 6.97 38.31 -2.69
C SER A 249 5.67 37.64 -2.30
N PHE A 250 5.31 36.54 -2.98
CA PHE A 250 4.18 35.69 -2.65
C PHE A 250 4.51 34.23 -2.97
N PRO A 251 3.77 33.27 -2.39
CA PRO A 251 3.97 31.85 -2.67
C PRO A 251 3.62 31.51 -4.13
N VAL A 252 4.49 30.73 -4.76
CA VAL A 252 4.26 30.17 -6.09
C VAL A 252 4.24 28.66 -6.01
N VAL A 253 3.17 28.05 -6.52
CA VAL A 253 2.97 26.60 -6.54
C VAL A 253 2.92 26.13 -7.98
N LEU A 254 3.75 25.16 -8.33
CA LEU A 254 3.78 24.53 -9.66
C LEU A 254 3.36 23.06 -9.55
N VAL A 255 2.56 22.59 -10.50
CA VAL A 255 2.32 21.16 -10.70
C VAL A 255 2.86 20.76 -12.07
N VAL A 256 3.96 20.02 -12.07
CA VAL A 256 4.69 19.65 -13.30
C VAL A 256 4.76 18.14 -13.46
N LYS A 257 4.86 17.69 -14.72
CA LYS A 257 5.16 16.28 -14.99
C LYS A 257 6.61 15.94 -14.64
N LYS A 258 6.84 14.67 -14.29
CA LYS A 258 8.18 14.06 -14.17
C LYS A 258 8.86 13.89 -15.52
N HIS A 259 9.30 15.00 -16.11
CA HIS A 259 9.95 15.01 -17.41
C HIS A 259 11.11 15.99 -17.45
N TYR A 260 12.31 15.48 -17.76
CA TYR A 260 13.57 16.23 -17.70
C TYR A 260 13.54 17.62 -18.36
N LYS A 261 12.94 17.76 -19.56
CA LYS A 261 12.86 19.08 -20.23
C LYS A 261 12.06 20.11 -19.43
N ILE A 262 10.96 19.70 -18.81
CA ILE A 262 10.08 20.61 -18.06
C ILE A 262 10.82 21.09 -16.81
N LEU A 263 11.47 20.16 -16.12
CA LEU A 263 12.30 20.45 -14.95
C LEU A 263 13.49 21.35 -15.29
N ASP A 264 14.15 21.14 -16.44
CA ASP A 264 15.24 22.01 -16.88
C ASP A 264 14.73 23.41 -17.27
N TYR A 265 13.54 23.53 -17.89
CA TYR A 265 12.92 24.84 -18.13
C TYR A 265 12.60 25.56 -16.82
N LEU A 266 12.06 24.85 -15.84
CA LEU A 266 11.75 25.38 -14.52
C LEU A 266 13.02 25.87 -13.81
N ARG A 267 14.06 25.03 -13.77
CA ARG A 267 15.36 25.34 -13.19
C ARG A 267 15.97 26.57 -13.85
N LYS A 268 16.05 26.60 -15.19
CA LYS A 268 16.60 27.74 -15.94
C LYS A 268 15.85 29.02 -15.61
N TRP A 269 14.51 29.00 -15.67
CA TRP A 269 13.68 30.15 -15.35
C TRP A 269 13.97 30.71 -13.95
N VAL A 270 13.97 29.87 -12.91
CA VAL A 270 14.22 30.37 -11.55
C VAL A 270 15.67 30.85 -11.36
N THR A 271 16.66 30.17 -11.95
CA THR A 271 18.06 30.61 -11.89
C THR A 271 18.34 31.86 -12.73
N ASP A 272 17.58 32.11 -13.79
CA ASP A 272 17.75 33.31 -14.61
C ASP A 272 17.13 34.54 -13.92
N VAL A 273 16.07 34.35 -13.15
CA VAL A 273 15.39 35.44 -12.42
C VAL A 273 16.02 35.70 -11.04
N HIS A 274 16.40 34.66 -10.29
CA HIS A 274 16.89 34.77 -8.89
C HIS A 274 18.28 34.16 -8.66
N GLY A 275 18.91 33.58 -9.68
CA GLY A 275 20.22 32.97 -9.51
C GLY A 275 21.31 34.01 -9.34
N THR A 276 22.16 33.77 -8.35
CA THR A 276 23.41 34.49 -8.11
C THR A 276 24.59 33.59 -8.48
N GLU A 277 25.71 34.16 -8.91
CA GLU A 277 26.92 33.36 -9.18
C GLU A 277 27.43 32.74 -7.86
N GLY A 278 27.56 31.41 -7.87
CA GLY A 278 28.17 30.63 -6.80
C GLY A 278 29.70 30.56 -6.93
N GLU A 279 30.35 29.97 -5.93
CA GLU A 279 31.82 29.89 -5.82
C GLU A 279 32.51 29.14 -6.97
N HIS A 280 31.78 28.28 -7.69
CA HIS A 280 32.29 27.47 -8.80
C HIS A 280 31.71 27.89 -10.17
N GLY A 281 31.08 29.07 -10.28
CA GLY A 281 30.48 29.57 -11.53
C GLY A 281 29.07 29.04 -11.82
N ASP A 282 28.51 28.17 -10.98
CA ASP A 282 27.12 27.73 -11.05
C ASP A 282 26.16 28.82 -10.55
N LYS A 283 25.00 28.99 -11.19
CA LYS A 283 23.94 29.87 -10.68
C LYS A 283 23.19 29.21 -9.52
N VAL A 284 23.24 29.82 -8.35
CA VAL A 284 22.55 29.36 -7.13
C VAL A 284 21.51 30.38 -6.70
N VAL A 285 20.30 29.91 -6.44
CA VAL A 285 19.21 30.70 -5.87
C VAL A 285 19.40 30.75 -4.36
N LYS A 286 19.58 31.97 -3.82
CA LYS A 286 19.76 32.22 -2.39
C LYS A 286 18.47 32.78 -1.77
N ASP A 287 18.22 32.45 -0.51
CA ASP A 287 17.11 32.99 0.30
C ASP A 287 15.69 32.79 -0.26
N LEU A 288 15.51 31.83 -1.18
CA LEU A 288 14.20 31.39 -1.66
C LEU A 288 14.01 29.90 -1.36
N PRO A 289 13.42 29.53 -0.21
CA PRO A 289 13.26 28.12 0.18
C PRO A 289 12.41 27.34 -0.83
N LEU A 290 13.02 26.32 -1.45
CA LEU A 290 12.37 25.36 -2.33
C LEU A 290 11.74 24.24 -1.51
N PHE A 291 10.49 23.91 -1.82
CA PHE A 291 9.85 22.68 -1.34
C PHE A 291 9.34 21.84 -2.51
N VAL A 292 9.90 20.64 -2.66
CA VAL A 292 9.51 19.66 -3.68
C VAL A 292 8.67 18.56 -3.04
N ILE A 293 7.47 18.33 -3.59
CA ILE A 293 6.61 17.20 -3.27
C ILE A 293 6.65 16.25 -4.47
N ASP A 294 7.05 15.00 -4.27
CA ASP A 294 7.13 14.01 -5.34
C ASP A 294 6.06 12.94 -5.17
N ASP A 295 4.99 13.01 -5.98
CA ASP A 295 3.87 12.06 -5.93
C ASP A 295 4.17 10.82 -6.79
N GLU A 296 3.95 9.62 -6.25
CA GLU A 296 4.44 8.35 -6.80
C GLU A 296 5.98 8.35 -6.95
N ALA A 297 6.70 8.69 -5.88
CA ALA A 297 8.17 8.84 -5.87
C ALA A 297 8.96 7.58 -6.29
N ASP A 298 8.30 6.42 -6.35
CA ASP A 298 8.82 5.15 -6.85
C ASP A 298 8.77 5.02 -8.39
N ASN A 299 8.24 6.03 -9.08
CA ASN A 299 8.06 6.08 -10.52
C ASN A 299 8.71 7.33 -11.14
N ALA A 300 9.51 7.11 -12.20
CA ALA A 300 10.27 8.08 -12.99
C ALA A 300 11.36 8.90 -12.27
N SER A 301 11.22 9.16 -10.96
CA SER A 301 12.21 9.89 -10.16
C SER A 301 13.42 9.02 -9.76
N ILE A 302 13.23 7.70 -9.66
CA ILE A 302 14.28 6.73 -9.34
C ILE A 302 15.31 6.64 -10.48
N ASN A 303 16.59 6.64 -10.14
CA ASN A 303 17.66 6.33 -11.08
C ASN A 303 17.68 4.82 -11.37
N THR A 304 17.56 4.45 -12.64
CA THR A 304 17.58 3.04 -13.10
C THR A 304 18.84 2.68 -13.88
N VAL A 305 19.84 3.56 -13.92
CA VAL A 305 21.13 3.33 -14.60
C VAL A 305 22.00 2.41 -13.72
N ARG A 306 22.75 1.49 -14.35
CA ARG A 306 23.48 0.42 -13.65
C ARG A 306 24.77 0.88 -12.99
N ASP A 307 25.52 1.71 -13.71
CA ASP A 307 26.85 2.18 -13.32
C ASP A 307 26.72 3.46 -12.49
N PRO A 308 27.17 3.47 -11.21
CA PRO A 308 27.14 4.66 -10.36
C PRO A 308 27.94 5.83 -10.92
N GLU A 309 28.92 5.56 -11.79
CA GLU A 309 29.75 6.60 -12.43
C GLU A 309 29.13 7.12 -13.74
N ALA A 310 28.10 6.44 -14.26
CA ALA A 310 27.42 6.86 -15.48
C ALA A 310 26.35 7.92 -15.19
N ASP A 311 26.06 8.75 -16.20
CA ASP A 311 25.01 9.77 -16.10
C ASP A 311 23.67 9.15 -15.64
N PRO A 312 23.01 9.72 -14.61
CA PRO A 312 21.74 9.20 -14.11
C PRO A 312 20.64 9.32 -15.18
N THR A 313 19.49 8.67 -14.93
CA THR A 313 18.34 8.85 -15.82
C THR A 313 17.99 10.33 -15.96
N LYS A 314 17.65 10.78 -17.18
CA LYS A 314 17.44 12.21 -17.46
C LYS A 314 16.47 12.91 -16.50
N THR A 315 15.43 12.21 -16.04
CA THR A 315 14.47 12.77 -15.08
C THR A 315 15.08 12.86 -13.67
N ASN A 316 15.77 11.82 -13.19
CA ASN A 316 16.49 11.86 -11.91
C ASN A 316 17.55 12.98 -11.90
N ASP A 317 18.38 13.08 -12.95
CA ASP A 317 19.34 14.17 -13.17
C ASP A 317 18.66 15.54 -13.01
N ALA A 318 17.55 15.77 -13.73
CA ALA A 318 16.88 17.06 -13.72
C ALA A 318 16.27 17.42 -12.35
N ILE A 319 15.76 16.44 -11.60
CA ILE A 319 15.27 16.67 -10.23
C ILE A 319 16.44 17.05 -9.31
N ARG A 320 17.54 16.27 -9.34
CA ARG A 320 18.72 16.53 -8.51
C ARG A 320 19.33 17.90 -8.81
N ARG A 321 19.45 18.27 -10.09
CA ARG A 321 19.92 19.61 -10.50
C ARG A 321 18.99 20.74 -10.06
N LEU A 322 17.67 20.54 -10.09
CA LEU A 322 16.72 21.52 -9.58
C LEU A 322 16.90 21.71 -8.06
N ILE A 323 17.06 20.63 -7.30
CA ILE A 323 17.30 20.71 -5.85
C ILE A 323 18.67 21.34 -5.55
N LYS A 324 19.71 21.01 -6.33
CA LYS A 324 21.07 21.57 -6.24
C LYS A 324 21.14 23.06 -6.54
N SER A 325 20.24 23.62 -7.36
CA SER A 325 20.24 25.05 -7.66
C SER A 325 19.75 25.95 -6.52
N PHE A 326 19.34 25.40 -5.37
CA PHE A 326 18.88 26.16 -4.21
C PHE A 326 19.76 25.87 -2.98
N ASP A 327 20.03 26.91 -2.17
CA ASP A 327 20.71 26.77 -0.88
C ASP A 327 19.81 26.17 0.21
N LYS A 328 18.51 26.37 0.10
CA LYS A 328 17.47 25.90 1.02
C LYS A 328 16.48 25.05 0.27
N ALA A 329 16.56 23.72 0.44
CA ALA A 329 15.69 22.79 -0.29
C ALA A 329 15.18 21.64 0.58
N ALA A 330 13.86 21.44 0.55
CA ALA A 330 13.20 20.26 1.11
C ALA A 330 12.62 19.41 -0.02
N TYR A 331 12.80 18.10 0.04
CA TYR A 331 12.18 17.13 -0.87
C TYR A 331 11.44 16.07 -0.05
N VAL A 332 10.16 15.87 -0.35
CA VAL A 332 9.35 14.83 0.30
C VAL A 332 8.69 13.97 -0.76
N GLY A 333 9.09 12.70 -0.82
CA GLY A 333 8.46 11.70 -1.68
C GLY A 333 7.20 11.11 -1.04
N TYR A 334 6.18 10.87 -1.84
CA TYR A 334 4.94 10.18 -1.47
C TYR A 334 4.79 8.92 -2.31
N THR A 335 4.58 7.77 -1.66
CA THR A 335 4.35 6.51 -2.39
C THR A 335 3.55 5.50 -1.57
N ALA A 336 2.93 4.54 -2.27
CA ALA A 336 2.40 3.32 -1.64
C ALA A 336 3.42 2.18 -1.62
N THR A 337 4.45 2.23 -2.45
CA THR A 337 5.38 1.14 -2.70
C THR A 337 6.81 1.65 -2.61
N PRO A 338 7.33 1.82 -1.37
CA PRO A 338 8.56 2.55 -1.10
C PRO A 338 9.84 1.78 -1.40
N PHE A 339 9.73 0.52 -1.82
CA PHE A 339 10.85 -0.37 -2.05
C PHE A 339 11.94 0.29 -2.90
N ALA A 340 11.58 0.83 -4.08
CA ALA A 340 12.56 1.47 -4.97
C ALA A 340 13.26 2.68 -4.33
N ASN A 341 12.57 3.43 -3.47
CA ASN A 341 13.15 4.59 -2.77
C ASN A 341 14.14 4.17 -1.68
N ILE A 342 13.85 3.09 -0.96
CA ILE A 342 14.70 2.55 0.10
C ILE A 342 15.97 1.89 -0.51
N TYR A 343 15.89 1.40 -1.74
CA TYR A 343 17.01 0.84 -2.49
C TYR A 343 17.99 1.87 -3.08
N ILE A 344 17.66 3.17 -3.10
CA ILE A 344 18.58 4.21 -3.61
C ILE A 344 19.83 4.27 -2.75
N ASP A 345 21.00 4.06 -3.32
CA ASP A 345 22.26 4.10 -2.56
C ASP A 345 22.46 5.46 -1.86
N PRO A 346 22.53 5.49 -0.50
CA PRO A 346 22.72 6.74 0.24
C PRO A 346 24.08 7.39 0.00
N ASP A 347 25.07 6.65 -0.51
CA ASP A 347 26.44 7.12 -0.68
C ASP A 347 26.74 7.61 -2.11
N VAL A 348 25.77 7.49 -3.03
CA VAL A 348 25.91 8.02 -4.39
C VAL A 348 25.81 9.54 -4.38
N ASP A 349 26.95 10.18 -4.59
CA ASP A 349 27.09 11.60 -4.88
C ASP A 349 27.83 11.78 -6.20
N HIS A 350 27.29 12.62 -7.08
CA HIS A 350 27.91 12.96 -8.35
C HIS A 350 28.33 14.42 -8.30
N ASP A 351 29.59 14.70 -8.66
CA ASP A 351 30.16 16.04 -8.66
C ASP A 351 29.26 17.08 -9.34
N THR A 352 28.62 16.72 -10.47
CA THR A 352 27.81 17.65 -11.26
C THR A 352 26.35 17.73 -10.82
N VAL A 353 25.71 16.63 -10.40
CA VAL A 353 24.27 16.61 -10.07
C VAL A 353 23.96 16.67 -8.57
N GLY A 354 24.94 16.43 -7.70
CA GLY A 354 24.79 16.33 -6.24
C GLY A 354 24.21 14.99 -5.80
N GLU A 355 23.87 14.83 -4.52
CA GLU A 355 23.30 13.60 -3.92
C GLU A 355 22.06 13.04 -4.66
N ASP A 356 21.83 11.72 -4.60
CA ASP A 356 20.59 11.09 -5.08
C ASP A 356 19.39 11.34 -4.13
N LEU A 357 18.23 10.74 -4.40
CA LEU A 357 16.96 11.00 -3.72
C LEU A 357 16.65 10.03 -2.56
N PHE A 358 17.68 9.43 -1.96
CA PHE A 358 17.50 8.55 -0.79
C PHE A 358 16.93 9.35 0.40
N PRO A 359 15.87 8.88 1.08
CA PRO A 359 15.19 9.64 2.12
C PRO A 359 15.95 9.59 3.46
N TYR A 360 17.16 10.14 3.51
CA TYR A 360 18.05 10.07 4.68
C TYR A 360 17.49 10.79 5.92
N SER A 361 16.63 11.81 5.74
CA SER A 361 16.16 12.64 6.85
C SER A 361 15.04 11.96 7.66
N PHE A 362 14.07 11.35 6.98
CA PHE A 362 13.00 10.61 7.64
C PHE A 362 12.25 9.66 6.68
N ILE A 363 11.71 8.58 7.24
CA ILE A 363 10.73 7.71 6.57
C ILE A 363 9.53 7.58 7.50
N ARG A 364 8.34 7.96 7.03
CA ARG A 364 7.12 8.00 7.84
C ARG A 364 6.00 7.19 7.22
N THR A 365 5.35 6.33 8.00
CA THR A 365 4.22 5.51 7.55
C THR A 365 2.90 6.11 7.99
N LEU A 366 2.06 6.51 7.04
CA LEU A 366 0.69 6.94 7.26
C LEU A 366 -0.23 5.72 7.41
N ARG A 367 -0.94 5.66 8.53
CA ARG A 367 -1.97 4.66 8.78
C ARG A 367 -3.28 5.06 8.10
N PRO A 368 -3.96 4.15 7.38
CA PRO A 368 -5.32 4.42 6.93
C PRO A 368 -6.27 4.46 8.14
N PRO A 369 -7.39 5.19 8.05
CA PRO A 369 -8.53 5.02 8.93
C PRO A 369 -9.18 3.63 8.80
N SER A 370 -9.92 3.18 9.82
CA SER A 370 -10.56 1.85 9.85
C SER A 370 -11.65 1.64 8.79
N ASN A 371 -12.26 2.71 8.28
CA ASN A 371 -13.25 2.67 7.20
C ASN A 371 -12.62 2.70 5.78
N TYR A 372 -11.30 2.52 5.69
CA TYR A 372 -10.62 2.32 4.42
C TYR A 372 -10.73 0.85 4.00
N LEU A 373 -11.19 0.61 2.77
CA LEU A 373 -11.17 -0.73 2.19
C LEU A 373 -9.78 -1.00 1.61
N GLY A 374 -8.90 -1.59 2.44
CA GLY A 374 -7.53 -1.92 2.08
C GLY A 374 -7.33 -3.30 1.48
N PRO A 375 -6.13 -3.57 0.93
CA PRO A 375 -5.79 -4.88 0.40
C PRO A 375 -5.94 -6.00 1.43
N GLU A 376 -5.63 -5.75 2.70
CA GLU A 376 -5.82 -6.66 3.82
C GLU A 376 -7.28 -7.09 4.03
N ARG A 377 -8.25 -6.20 3.79
CA ARG A 377 -9.69 -6.53 3.91
C ARG A 377 -10.23 -7.28 2.69
N VAL A 378 -9.64 -7.07 1.52
CA VAL A 378 -10.11 -7.68 0.25
C VAL A 378 -9.50 -9.07 0.04
N PHE A 379 -8.21 -9.21 0.35
CA PHE A 379 -7.43 -10.43 0.07
C PHE A 379 -7.04 -11.20 1.33
N GLY A 380 -7.32 -10.63 2.49
CA GLY A 380 -6.88 -11.16 3.77
C GLY A 380 -5.45 -10.73 4.08
N LEU A 381 -5.11 -10.79 5.36
CA LEU A 381 -3.76 -10.60 5.83
C LEU A 381 -3.51 -11.63 6.93
N GLN A 382 -2.55 -12.51 6.68
CA GLN A 382 -2.09 -13.44 7.70
C GLN A 382 -1.03 -12.75 8.53
N VAL A 383 -1.24 -12.76 9.84
CA VAL A 383 -0.37 -12.08 10.77
C VAL A 383 0.51 -13.10 11.49
N ASP A 384 1.80 -12.80 11.50
CA ASP A 384 2.86 -13.61 12.09
C ASP A 384 3.00 -13.40 13.62
N ASP A 385 2.08 -12.67 14.25
CA ASP A 385 2.05 -12.31 15.68
C ASP A 385 0.91 -13.09 16.39
N GLU A 386 1.19 -13.76 17.51
CA GLU A 386 0.19 -14.55 18.26
C GLU A 386 -0.86 -13.67 18.96
N ASP A 387 -0.56 -12.39 19.16
CA ASP A 387 -1.45 -11.42 19.80
C ASP A 387 -2.21 -10.53 18.79
N GLU A 388 -2.12 -10.85 17.50
CA GLU A 388 -2.94 -10.23 16.43
C GLU A 388 -3.69 -11.32 15.65
N ASP A 389 -5.01 -11.14 15.54
CA ASP A 389 -5.84 -12.03 14.74
C ASP A 389 -5.57 -11.83 13.24
N ASP A 390 -5.68 -12.91 12.48
CA ASP A 390 -5.66 -12.84 11.02
C ASP A 390 -6.83 -11.96 10.54
N VAL A 391 -6.57 -11.18 9.49
CA VAL A 391 -7.64 -10.47 8.79
C VAL A 391 -8.21 -11.43 7.76
N GLU A 392 -9.38 -11.97 8.04
CA GLU A 392 -10.12 -12.78 7.07
C GLU A 392 -10.59 -11.91 5.89
N PRO A 393 -10.43 -12.37 4.63
CA PRO A 393 -10.89 -11.62 3.47
C PRO A 393 -12.42 -11.50 3.48
N LEU A 394 -12.92 -10.29 3.20
CA LEU A 394 -14.32 -10.09 2.90
C LEU A 394 -14.69 -10.84 1.61
N PRO A 395 -15.92 -11.39 1.48
CA PRO A 395 -16.33 -12.16 0.31
C PRO A 395 -16.63 -11.25 -0.90
N LEU A 396 -15.68 -10.41 -1.32
CA LEU A 396 -15.79 -9.45 -2.41
C LEU A 396 -15.20 -9.96 -3.73
N VAL A 397 -14.37 -11.01 -3.69
CA VAL A 397 -13.65 -11.56 -4.85
C VAL A 397 -14.43 -12.71 -5.51
N ARG A 398 -14.51 -12.72 -6.84
CA ARG A 398 -15.13 -13.76 -7.67
C ARG A 398 -14.11 -14.27 -8.69
N HIS A 399 -13.96 -15.59 -8.79
CA HIS A 399 -12.98 -16.21 -9.68
C HIS A 399 -13.49 -16.25 -11.13
N VAL A 400 -12.61 -15.88 -12.07
CA VAL A 400 -12.87 -15.87 -13.50
C VAL A 400 -12.02 -16.95 -14.18
N ASN A 401 -12.68 -17.94 -14.78
CA ASN A 401 -12.04 -19.11 -15.40
C ASN A 401 -12.57 -19.44 -16.81
N ASP A 402 -13.43 -18.59 -17.40
CA ASP A 402 -14.20 -18.87 -18.62
C ASP A 402 -13.86 -17.94 -19.79
N THR A 403 -12.73 -17.23 -19.71
CA THR A 403 -12.39 -16.15 -20.67
C THR A 403 -11.48 -16.58 -21.79
N ASP A 404 -10.77 -17.71 -21.69
CA ASP A 404 -9.75 -18.09 -22.67
C ASP A 404 -10.30 -18.30 -24.08
N THR A 405 -11.54 -18.78 -24.20
CA THR A 405 -12.23 -18.93 -25.49
C THR A 405 -12.78 -17.62 -26.04
N TRP A 406 -13.01 -16.62 -25.18
CA TRP A 406 -13.48 -15.31 -25.57
C TRP A 406 -12.32 -14.38 -25.93
N LEU A 407 -11.31 -14.26 -25.07
CA LEU A 407 -10.11 -13.48 -25.30
C LEU A 407 -8.92 -14.16 -24.61
N PRO A 408 -8.00 -14.79 -25.36
CA PRO A 408 -6.85 -15.46 -24.79
C PRO A 408 -5.97 -14.50 -23.97
N THR A 409 -5.39 -15.01 -22.89
CA THR A 409 -4.48 -14.22 -22.01
C THR A 409 -3.33 -13.57 -22.80
N LYS A 410 -2.77 -14.28 -23.78
CA LYS A 410 -1.83 -13.75 -24.78
C LYS A 410 -2.55 -13.53 -26.10
N HIS A 411 -2.73 -12.28 -26.50
CA HIS A 411 -3.33 -11.91 -27.78
C HIS A 411 -2.61 -10.70 -28.40
N ARG A 412 -2.84 -10.46 -29.68
CA ARG A 412 -2.30 -9.35 -30.49
C ARG A 412 -3.36 -8.27 -30.70
N SER A 413 -2.95 -7.11 -31.21
CA SER A 413 -3.87 -5.98 -31.44
C SER A 413 -4.91 -6.24 -32.54
N GLY A 414 -4.67 -7.21 -33.42
CA GLY A 414 -5.58 -7.59 -34.50
C GLY A 414 -6.53 -8.75 -34.13
N ASP A 415 -6.40 -9.30 -32.93
CA ASP A 415 -7.27 -10.38 -32.47
C ASP A 415 -8.61 -9.80 -32.04
N SER A 416 -9.69 -10.54 -32.32
CA SER A 416 -11.05 -10.16 -31.93
C SER A 416 -11.52 -11.02 -30.77
N PRO A 417 -12.26 -10.45 -29.81
CA PRO A 417 -12.95 -11.26 -28.82
C PRO A 417 -13.99 -12.14 -29.52
N GLY A 418 -14.24 -13.34 -28.98
CA GLY A 418 -15.28 -14.24 -29.47
C GLY A 418 -16.68 -13.61 -29.41
N ASP A 419 -17.60 -14.08 -30.24
CA ASP A 419 -18.91 -13.43 -30.46
C ASP A 419 -19.77 -13.28 -29.19
N ARG A 420 -19.64 -14.19 -28.24
CA ARG A 420 -20.44 -14.22 -27.01
C ARG A 420 -19.59 -13.80 -25.82
N LEU A 421 -20.09 -12.85 -25.03
CA LEU A 421 -19.50 -12.52 -23.74
C LEU A 421 -19.44 -13.76 -22.82
N PRO A 422 -18.34 -13.95 -22.08
CA PRO A 422 -18.20 -15.02 -21.09
C PRO A 422 -19.22 -14.81 -19.96
N GLN A 423 -19.59 -15.91 -19.29
CA GLN A 423 -20.62 -15.87 -18.26
C GLN A 423 -20.19 -14.99 -17.09
N SER A 424 -18.92 -15.07 -16.68
CA SER A 424 -18.37 -14.26 -15.61
C SER A 424 -18.49 -12.74 -15.87
N LEU A 425 -18.30 -12.29 -17.11
CA LEU A 425 -18.46 -10.88 -17.48
C LEU A 425 -19.94 -10.46 -17.51
N ARG A 426 -20.85 -11.34 -17.92
CA ARG A 426 -22.30 -11.10 -17.82
C ARG A 426 -22.74 -10.97 -16.36
N ASP A 427 -22.23 -11.84 -15.49
CA ASP A 427 -22.51 -11.80 -14.05
C ASP A 427 -21.94 -10.52 -13.42
N ALA A 428 -20.76 -10.07 -13.86
CA ALA A 428 -20.18 -8.81 -13.41
C ALA A 428 -21.03 -7.59 -13.84
N ILE A 429 -21.55 -7.57 -15.07
CA ILE A 429 -22.46 -6.51 -15.53
C ILE A 429 -23.77 -6.53 -14.72
N SER A 430 -24.35 -7.72 -14.51
CA SER A 430 -25.54 -7.90 -13.67
C SER A 430 -25.31 -7.42 -12.23
N SER A 431 -24.16 -7.76 -11.64
CA SER A 431 -23.75 -7.28 -10.31
C SER A 431 -23.62 -5.76 -10.27
N PHE A 432 -23.09 -5.13 -11.31
CA PHE A 432 -23.01 -3.67 -11.36
C PHE A 432 -24.40 -3.02 -11.43
N VAL A 433 -25.33 -3.61 -12.18
CA VAL A 433 -26.72 -3.15 -12.26
C VAL A 433 -27.41 -3.27 -10.89
N LEU A 434 -27.26 -4.43 -10.23
CA LEU A 434 -27.79 -4.68 -8.88
C LEU A 434 -27.22 -3.68 -7.86
N ALA A 435 -25.90 -3.48 -7.88
CA ALA A 435 -25.24 -2.55 -6.99
C ALA A 435 -25.71 -1.09 -7.21
N CYS A 436 -25.88 -0.67 -8.47
CA CYS A 436 -26.46 0.65 -8.78
C CYS A 436 -27.90 0.78 -8.26
N ALA A 437 -28.72 -0.26 -8.43
CA ALA A 437 -30.10 -0.26 -7.94
C ALA A 437 -30.17 -0.24 -6.40
N ALA A 438 -29.34 -1.02 -5.73
CA ALA A 438 -29.21 -1.06 -4.27
C ALA A 438 -28.75 0.29 -3.71
N ARG A 439 -27.69 0.89 -4.28
CA ARG A 439 -27.22 2.23 -3.86
C ARG A 439 -28.29 3.30 -4.04
N ARG A 440 -29.08 3.23 -5.11
CA ARG A 440 -30.26 4.11 -5.29
C ARG A 440 -31.34 3.88 -4.24
N ALA A 441 -31.61 2.63 -3.88
CA ALA A 441 -32.55 2.28 -2.81
C ALA A 441 -32.08 2.80 -1.43
N ARG A 442 -30.76 2.92 -1.21
CA ARG A 442 -30.15 3.60 -0.05
C ARG A 442 -30.14 5.14 -0.15
N GLY A 443 -30.82 5.73 -1.14
CA GLY A 443 -30.89 7.18 -1.34
C GLY A 443 -29.73 7.80 -2.15
N GLN A 444 -28.72 7.02 -2.54
CA GLN A 444 -27.55 7.51 -3.29
C GLN A 444 -27.84 7.70 -4.79
N THR A 445 -28.79 8.58 -5.14
CA THR A 445 -29.29 8.75 -6.52
C THR A 445 -28.46 9.71 -7.37
N LYS A 446 -27.79 10.69 -6.73
CA LYS A 446 -27.00 11.76 -7.37
C LYS A 446 -25.48 11.56 -7.28
N VAL A 447 -25.03 10.41 -6.79
CA VAL A 447 -23.59 10.10 -6.68
C VAL A 447 -23.06 9.38 -7.93
N HIS A 448 -21.74 9.38 -8.08
CA HIS A 448 -21.06 8.60 -9.11
C HIS A 448 -21.12 7.08 -8.79
N ASN A 449 -21.29 6.28 -9.84
CA ASN A 449 -21.23 4.82 -9.81
C ASN A 449 -20.37 4.37 -11.00
N SER A 450 -19.31 3.62 -10.77
CA SER A 450 -18.46 3.16 -11.86
C SER A 450 -18.18 1.66 -11.79
N MET A 451 -18.03 1.06 -12.97
CA MET A 451 -17.51 -0.28 -13.18
C MET A 451 -16.25 -0.19 -14.04
N LEU A 452 -15.22 -0.97 -13.69
CA LEU A 452 -14.00 -1.09 -14.47
C LEU A 452 -14.00 -2.44 -15.20
N VAL A 453 -13.80 -2.44 -16.51
CA VAL A 453 -13.51 -3.66 -17.28
C VAL A 453 -12.13 -3.52 -17.90
N HIS A 454 -11.17 -4.28 -17.40
CA HIS A 454 -9.79 -4.25 -17.86
C HIS A 454 -9.32 -5.65 -18.28
N VAL A 455 -9.50 -5.95 -19.56
CA VAL A 455 -9.20 -7.27 -20.16
C VAL A 455 -8.05 -7.24 -21.16
N THR A 456 -7.72 -6.07 -21.73
CA THR A 456 -6.69 -5.93 -22.76
C THR A 456 -5.99 -4.58 -22.72
N ARG A 457 -4.73 -4.54 -23.19
CA ARG A 457 -3.97 -3.28 -23.38
C ARG A 457 -4.25 -2.60 -24.72
N PHE A 458 -4.83 -3.31 -25.69
CA PHE A 458 -4.93 -2.83 -27.07
C PHE A 458 -6.24 -2.06 -27.30
N THR A 459 -6.12 -0.84 -27.83
CA THR A 459 -7.26 0.05 -28.08
C THR A 459 -8.25 -0.47 -29.12
N ALA A 460 -7.77 -1.24 -30.10
CA ALA A 460 -8.63 -1.89 -31.10
C ALA A 460 -9.58 -2.90 -30.42
N VAL A 461 -9.02 -3.80 -29.61
CA VAL A 461 -9.78 -4.82 -28.86
C VAL A 461 -10.72 -4.19 -27.83
N GLN A 462 -10.30 -3.10 -27.16
CA GLN A 462 -11.16 -2.35 -26.21
C GLN A 462 -12.45 -1.84 -26.86
N THR A 463 -12.38 -1.40 -28.12
CA THR A 463 -13.57 -0.93 -28.85
C THR A 463 -14.55 -2.08 -29.08
N LEU A 464 -14.05 -3.25 -29.48
CA LEU A 464 -14.88 -4.44 -29.69
C LEU A 464 -15.54 -4.91 -28.39
N VAL A 465 -14.78 -4.94 -27.29
CA VAL A 465 -15.32 -5.29 -25.96
C VAL A 465 -16.38 -4.29 -25.51
N ARG A 466 -16.16 -2.98 -25.75
CA ARG A 466 -17.17 -1.94 -25.46
C ARG A 466 -18.48 -2.22 -26.17
N ASP A 467 -18.42 -2.53 -27.46
CA ASP A 467 -19.61 -2.76 -28.27
C ASP A 467 -20.38 -3.98 -27.75
N GLN A 468 -19.68 -5.08 -27.44
CA GLN A 468 -20.32 -6.27 -26.84
C GLN A 468 -20.98 -5.97 -25.48
N VAL A 469 -20.35 -5.15 -24.63
CA VAL A 469 -20.89 -4.76 -23.33
C VAL A 469 -22.11 -3.84 -23.48
N ASP A 470 -22.06 -2.88 -24.41
CA ASP A 470 -23.18 -1.98 -24.69
C ASP A 470 -24.38 -2.74 -25.25
N ASP A 471 -24.16 -3.65 -26.21
CA ASP A 471 -25.20 -4.52 -26.77
C ASP A 471 -25.84 -5.39 -25.68
N HIS A 472 -25.04 -5.96 -24.78
CA HIS A 472 -25.55 -6.76 -23.67
C HIS A 472 -26.39 -5.92 -22.69
N LEU A 473 -25.96 -4.69 -22.36
CA LEU A 473 -26.74 -3.79 -21.52
C LEU A 473 -28.07 -3.39 -22.16
N ARG A 474 -28.09 -3.12 -23.46
CA ARG A 474 -29.32 -2.83 -24.21
C ARG A 474 -30.28 -4.02 -24.16
N LEU A 475 -29.75 -5.23 -24.35
CA LEU A 475 -30.52 -6.46 -24.25
C LEU A 475 -31.17 -6.64 -22.86
N ILE A 476 -30.44 -6.33 -21.78
CA ILE A 476 -30.98 -6.35 -20.40
C ILE A 476 -32.15 -5.35 -20.29
N VAL A 477 -31.98 -4.12 -20.79
CA VAL A 477 -33.01 -3.07 -20.74
C VAL A 477 -34.27 -3.48 -21.51
N GLU A 478 -34.11 -4.01 -22.73
CA GLU A 478 -35.23 -4.47 -23.57
C GLU A 478 -35.97 -5.64 -22.92
N THR A 479 -35.22 -6.62 -22.41
CA THR A 479 -35.77 -7.81 -21.76
C THR A 479 -36.56 -7.45 -20.49
N LEU A 480 -36.06 -6.52 -19.66
CA LEU A 480 -36.76 -6.09 -18.45
C LEU A 480 -38.03 -5.25 -18.72
N ARG A 481 -38.15 -4.65 -19.91
CA ARG A 481 -39.37 -3.92 -20.33
C ARG A 481 -40.46 -4.88 -20.82
N ASP A 482 -40.07 -6.02 -21.36
CA ASP A 482 -40.98 -7.06 -21.81
C ASP A 482 -41.57 -7.83 -20.60
N ARG A 483 -42.66 -7.30 -20.05
CA ARG A 483 -43.33 -7.84 -18.86
C ARG A 483 -43.96 -9.23 -19.07
N TYR A 484 -44.21 -9.63 -20.32
CA TYR A 484 -44.95 -10.86 -20.63
C TYR A 484 -44.11 -11.92 -21.36
N GLY A 485 -42.94 -11.57 -21.89
CA GLY A 485 -41.97 -12.51 -22.44
C GLY A 485 -40.86 -12.87 -21.45
N LYS A 486 -39.61 -12.53 -21.76
CA LYS A 486 -38.43 -13.01 -21.00
C LYS A 486 -38.09 -12.20 -19.73
N GLY A 487 -38.80 -11.09 -19.49
CA GLY A 487 -38.56 -10.21 -18.33
C GLY A 487 -38.67 -10.89 -16.96
N PRO A 488 -39.70 -11.72 -16.68
CA PRO A 488 -39.81 -12.47 -15.43
C PRO A 488 -38.62 -13.41 -15.18
N THR A 489 -38.12 -14.09 -16.22
CA THR A 489 -36.96 -14.98 -16.12
C THR A 489 -35.70 -14.21 -15.75
N LEU A 490 -35.41 -13.10 -16.45
CA LEU A 490 -34.25 -12.26 -16.13
C LEU A 490 -34.34 -11.65 -14.72
N ARG A 491 -35.54 -11.28 -14.26
CA ARG A 491 -35.75 -10.83 -12.87
C ARG A 491 -35.46 -11.95 -11.87
N ALA A 492 -35.83 -13.19 -12.17
CA ALA A 492 -35.53 -14.34 -11.32
C ALA A 492 -34.02 -14.63 -11.27
N GLU A 493 -33.31 -14.51 -12.40
CA GLU A 493 -31.86 -14.62 -12.47
C GLU A 493 -31.16 -13.54 -11.62
N LEU A 494 -31.57 -12.27 -11.78
CA LEU A 494 -31.04 -11.16 -10.97
C LEU A 494 -31.37 -11.32 -9.47
N LYS A 495 -32.54 -11.86 -9.14
CA LYS A 495 -32.94 -12.16 -7.77
C LYS A 495 -32.04 -13.25 -7.16
N ALA A 496 -31.80 -14.33 -7.90
CA ALA A 496 -30.93 -15.41 -7.46
C ALA A 496 -29.50 -14.89 -7.19
N LEU A 497 -28.97 -14.06 -8.10
CA LEU A 497 -27.67 -13.41 -7.90
C LEU A 497 -27.65 -12.50 -6.66
N TRP A 498 -28.71 -11.71 -6.45
CA TRP A 498 -28.85 -10.86 -5.25
C TRP A 498 -28.85 -11.67 -3.95
N GLU A 499 -29.65 -12.74 -3.89
CA GLU A 499 -29.79 -13.58 -2.69
C GLU A 499 -28.53 -14.39 -2.37
N GLN A 500 -27.88 -14.95 -3.41
CA GLN A 500 -26.69 -15.79 -3.22
C GLN A 500 -25.43 -14.98 -2.92
N ASP A 501 -25.26 -13.85 -3.60
CA ASP A 501 -24.04 -13.05 -3.51
C ASP A 501 -24.21 -11.86 -2.56
N PHE A 502 -25.13 -10.95 -2.86
CA PHE A 502 -25.23 -9.67 -2.17
C PHE A 502 -25.71 -9.82 -0.74
N VAL A 503 -26.76 -10.60 -0.49
CA VAL A 503 -27.28 -10.82 0.87
C VAL A 503 -26.22 -11.50 1.76
N ALA A 504 -25.56 -12.53 1.26
CA ALA A 504 -24.50 -13.24 1.98
C ALA A 504 -23.30 -12.31 2.30
N THR A 505 -22.84 -11.54 1.32
CA THR A 505 -21.73 -10.60 1.53
C THR A 505 -22.11 -9.49 2.49
N THR A 506 -23.32 -8.94 2.35
CA THR A 506 -23.82 -7.88 3.22
C THR A 506 -23.89 -8.37 4.66
N ALA A 507 -24.27 -9.64 4.90
CA ALA A 507 -24.32 -10.25 6.23
C ALA A 507 -22.97 -10.23 6.99
N CYS A 508 -21.83 -10.17 6.29
CA CYS A 508 -20.50 -10.06 6.89
C CYS A 508 -20.17 -8.67 7.46
N PHE A 509 -20.98 -7.65 7.16
CA PHE A 509 -20.82 -6.29 7.68
C PHE A 509 -21.74 -6.04 8.87
N PRO A 510 -21.34 -5.23 9.86
CA PRO A 510 -22.24 -4.74 10.91
C PRO A 510 -23.51 -4.07 10.32
N ALA A 511 -24.64 -4.19 11.03
CA ALA A 511 -25.94 -3.73 10.53
C ALA A 511 -26.04 -2.19 10.44
N ASP A 512 -25.25 -1.50 11.26
CA ASP A 512 -25.04 -0.06 11.29
C ASP A 512 -24.12 0.44 10.16
N GLU A 513 -23.17 -0.39 9.69
CA GLU A 513 -22.28 -0.04 8.57
C GLU A 513 -22.92 -0.28 7.19
N ALA A 514 -23.81 -1.28 7.07
CA ALA A 514 -24.41 -1.67 5.80
C ALA A 514 -25.92 -1.94 5.90
N GLN A 515 -26.72 -0.99 5.42
CA GLN A 515 -28.18 -1.09 5.39
C GLN A 515 -28.64 -2.33 4.60
N ARG A 516 -29.35 -3.23 5.27
CA ARG A 516 -29.99 -4.40 4.64
C ARG A 516 -31.16 -3.96 3.76
N LEU A 517 -31.20 -4.46 2.53
CA LEU A 517 -32.27 -4.18 1.57
C LEU A 517 -33.00 -5.47 1.21
N THR A 518 -34.32 -5.34 1.03
CA THR A 518 -35.16 -6.40 0.46
C THR A 518 -35.02 -6.43 -1.07
N TRP A 519 -35.31 -7.59 -1.67
CA TRP A 519 -35.30 -7.73 -3.13
C TRP A 519 -36.28 -6.74 -3.78
N GLU A 520 -37.44 -6.52 -3.17
CA GLU A 520 -38.49 -5.63 -3.68
C GLU A 520 -37.97 -4.19 -3.82
N GLN A 521 -37.27 -3.68 -2.80
CA GLN A 521 -36.64 -2.35 -2.81
C GLN A 521 -35.60 -2.21 -3.93
N VAL A 522 -34.78 -3.25 -4.17
CA VAL A 522 -33.77 -3.25 -5.23
C VAL A 522 -34.44 -3.37 -6.62
N SER A 523 -35.42 -4.26 -6.75
CA SER A 523 -36.16 -4.57 -7.98
C SER A 523 -36.88 -3.35 -8.55
N GLU A 524 -37.42 -2.47 -7.69
CA GLU A 524 -38.04 -1.20 -8.09
C GLU A 524 -37.04 -0.22 -8.70
N GLN A 525 -35.77 -0.28 -8.29
CA GLN A 525 -34.71 0.63 -8.74
C GLN A 525 -33.92 0.13 -9.96
N LEU A 526 -34.13 -1.11 -10.43
CA LEU A 526 -33.41 -1.72 -11.56
C LEU A 526 -33.51 -0.90 -12.86
N LEU A 527 -34.73 -0.60 -13.32
CA LEU A 527 -34.95 0.14 -14.56
C LEU A 527 -34.43 1.60 -14.48
N PRO A 528 -34.68 2.36 -13.40
CA PRO A 528 -34.06 3.66 -13.19
C PRO A 528 -32.52 3.63 -13.18
N ALA A 529 -31.92 2.62 -12.56
CA ALA A 529 -30.47 2.46 -12.53
C ALA A 529 -29.90 2.21 -13.93
N LEU A 530 -30.45 1.22 -14.65
CA LEU A 530 -30.00 0.85 -16.00
C LEU A 530 -30.04 2.02 -16.99
N ARG A 531 -31.10 2.84 -16.97
CA ARG A 531 -31.23 4.00 -17.86
C ARG A 531 -30.14 5.05 -17.66
N LYS A 532 -29.49 5.07 -16.49
CA LYS A 532 -28.42 6.01 -16.17
C LYS A 532 -27.04 5.49 -16.59
N ILE A 533 -26.88 4.17 -16.74
CA ILE A 533 -25.60 3.53 -17.05
C ILE A 533 -25.19 3.84 -18.49
N GLN A 534 -23.95 4.27 -18.67
CA GLN A 534 -23.32 4.50 -19.96
C GLN A 534 -22.06 3.63 -20.09
N VAL A 535 -21.76 3.13 -21.29
CA VAL A 535 -20.49 2.43 -21.55
C VAL A 535 -19.53 3.39 -22.24
N LYS A 536 -18.32 3.55 -21.69
CA LYS A 536 -17.29 4.43 -22.25
C LYS A 536 -15.95 3.71 -22.37
N THR A 537 -15.24 3.94 -23.48
CA THR A 537 -13.84 3.55 -23.63
C THR A 537 -12.94 4.66 -23.10
N VAL A 538 -12.00 4.30 -22.23
CA VAL A 538 -11.04 5.25 -21.68
C VAL A 538 -9.66 4.91 -22.23
N ASN A 539 -9.28 5.62 -23.30
CA ASN A 539 -8.11 5.32 -24.12
C ASN A 539 -7.13 6.50 -24.15
N GLY A 540 -5.87 6.23 -24.53
CA GLY A 540 -4.80 7.22 -24.61
C GLY A 540 -5.10 8.48 -25.44
N ALA A 541 -6.03 8.39 -26.39
CA ALA A 541 -6.31 9.39 -27.42
C ALA A 541 -7.73 9.98 -27.38
N SER A 542 -8.64 9.51 -26.51
CA SER A 542 -10.03 10.02 -26.52
C SER A 542 -10.15 11.32 -25.72
N LYS A 543 -10.91 12.27 -26.28
CA LYS A 543 -11.43 13.46 -25.58
C LYS A 543 -12.49 13.11 -24.53
N ASP A 544 -12.93 11.86 -24.49
CA ASP A 544 -13.91 11.32 -23.53
C ASP A 544 -13.26 11.06 -22.16
N ALA A 545 -12.58 12.07 -21.61
CA ALA A 545 -12.29 12.07 -20.20
C ALA A 545 -13.62 11.93 -19.45
N LEU A 546 -13.66 11.11 -18.41
CA LEU A 546 -14.85 10.99 -17.59
C LEU A 546 -15.13 12.37 -16.97
N ASP A 547 -16.11 13.09 -17.50
CA ASP A 547 -16.50 14.45 -17.05
C ASP A 547 -17.21 14.39 -15.70
N TYR A 548 -16.53 13.85 -14.68
CA TYR A 548 -17.01 13.80 -13.31
C TYR A 548 -17.35 15.20 -12.81
N TYR A 549 -16.54 16.19 -13.17
CA TYR A 549 -16.73 17.59 -12.79
C TYR A 549 -18.04 18.18 -13.31
N GLU A 550 -18.34 18.03 -14.60
CA GLU A 550 -19.60 18.54 -15.18
C GLU A 550 -20.82 17.80 -14.62
N ASN A 551 -20.65 16.53 -14.27
CA ASN A 551 -21.72 15.68 -13.77
C ASN A 551 -21.85 15.62 -12.23
N ARG A 552 -21.07 16.41 -11.46
CA ARG A 552 -21.04 16.36 -9.99
C ARG A 552 -22.40 16.56 -9.30
N ARG A 553 -23.34 17.27 -9.95
CA ARG A 553 -24.69 17.53 -9.41
C ARG A 553 -25.65 16.36 -9.58
N ASN A 554 -25.48 15.57 -10.64
CA ASN A 554 -26.41 14.50 -11.01
C ASN A 554 -25.80 13.11 -10.86
N GLY A 555 -24.48 13.01 -10.71
CA GLY A 555 -23.73 11.76 -10.64
C GLY A 555 -23.65 11.06 -12.00
N LEU A 556 -22.51 10.42 -12.25
CA LEU A 556 -22.25 9.66 -13.49
C LEU A 556 -22.32 8.16 -13.17
N SER A 557 -23.09 7.39 -13.95
CA SER A 557 -23.11 5.92 -13.86
C SER A 557 -22.44 5.35 -15.10
N VAL A 558 -21.28 4.74 -14.97
CA VAL A 558 -20.43 4.40 -16.13
C VAL A 558 -19.77 3.03 -16.02
N ILE A 559 -19.78 2.26 -17.11
CA ILE A 559 -18.87 1.13 -17.31
C ILE A 559 -17.70 1.61 -18.14
N ALA A 560 -16.54 1.72 -17.51
CA ALA A 560 -15.29 2.13 -18.14
C ALA A 560 -14.55 0.89 -18.67
N ILE A 561 -14.46 0.78 -20.00
CA ILE A 561 -13.65 -0.24 -20.68
C ILE A 561 -12.25 0.33 -20.86
N GLY A 562 -11.27 -0.34 -20.25
CA GLY A 562 -9.98 0.29 -20.02
C GLY A 562 -8.78 -0.23 -20.80
N GLY A 563 -7.88 0.70 -21.11
CA GLY A 563 -6.51 0.46 -21.57
C GLY A 563 -5.42 0.96 -20.61
N GLN A 564 -4.18 1.12 -21.10
CA GLN A 564 -3.02 1.47 -20.27
C GLN A 564 -3.25 2.71 -19.37
N LYS A 565 -4.05 3.70 -19.78
CA LYS A 565 -4.35 4.88 -18.94
C LYS A 565 -5.11 4.56 -17.64
N LEU A 566 -5.91 3.48 -17.56
CA LEU A 566 -6.56 3.11 -16.29
C LEU A 566 -5.65 2.32 -15.34
N SER A 567 -4.53 1.82 -15.84
CA SER A 567 -3.54 1.15 -14.99
C SER A 567 -2.83 2.14 -14.07
N ARG A 568 -2.62 3.40 -14.50
CA ARG A 568 -1.88 4.42 -13.76
C ARG A 568 -2.58 5.78 -13.82
N GLY A 569 -3.14 6.22 -12.69
CA GLY A 569 -3.40 7.62 -12.38
C GLY A 569 -4.74 8.23 -12.80
N LEU A 570 -5.71 7.43 -13.27
CA LEU A 570 -7.10 7.88 -13.37
C LEU A 570 -7.89 7.41 -12.13
N THR A 571 -8.49 8.35 -11.40
CA THR A 571 -9.40 8.03 -10.30
C THR A 571 -10.80 7.76 -10.85
N LEU A 572 -11.38 6.59 -10.57
CA LEU A 572 -12.76 6.24 -10.89
C LEU A 572 -13.64 6.46 -9.66
N ASP A 573 -14.35 7.59 -9.62
CA ASP A 573 -15.23 7.90 -8.50
C ASP A 573 -16.42 6.93 -8.48
N GLY A 574 -16.74 6.45 -7.27
CA GLY A 574 -17.85 5.53 -7.05
C GLY A 574 -17.64 4.13 -7.62
N LEU A 575 -16.39 3.66 -7.74
CA LEU A 575 -16.08 2.32 -8.26
C LEU A 575 -16.70 1.23 -7.39
N THR A 576 -17.60 0.45 -7.99
CA THR A 576 -18.35 -0.61 -7.31
C THR A 576 -17.95 -1.99 -7.83
N VAL A 577 -17.89 -2.21 -9.15
CA VAL A 577 -17.54 -3.51 -9.73
C VAL A 577 -16.27 -3.39 -10.57
N SER A 578 -15.34 -4.32 -10.38
CA SER A 578 -14.10 -4.39 -11.16
C SER A 578 -13.98 -5.77 -11.80
N TYR A 579 -13.89 -5.82 -13.12
CA TYR A 579 -13.58 -7.02 -13.90
C TYR A 579 -12.17 -6.90 -14.45
N TYR A 580 -11.23 -7.59 -13.83
CA TYR A 580 -9.81 -7.33 -13.96
C TYR A 580 -9.01 -8.63 -14.16
N LEU A 581 -8.46 -8.81 -15.36
CA LEU A 581 -7.75 -10.03 -15.77
C LEU A 581 -6.28 -9.80 -16.13
N ARG A 582 -5.81 -8.56 -16.03
CA ARG A 582 -4.45 -8.23 -16.46
C ARG A 582 -3.42 -8.57 -15.40
N VAL A 583 -2.54 -9.51 -15.71
CA VAL A 583 -1.37 -9.83 -14.88
C VAL A 583 -0.27 -8.77 -15.06
N SER A 584 0.28 -8.31 -13.94
CA SER A 584 1.52 -7.55 -13.86
C SER A 584 2.57 -8.39 -13.13
N LYS A 585 3.82 -8.35 -13.59
CA LYS A 585 4.93 -9.08 -12.95
C LYS A 585 5.52 -8.37 -11.74
N THR A 586 5.18 -7.10 -11.51
CA THR A 586 5.82 -6.27 -10.47
C THR A 586 4.81 -5.77 -9.44
N TYR A 587 5.21 -5.80 -8.16
CA TYR A 587 4.35 -5.45 -7.03
C TYR A 587 3.92 -3.98 -7.06
N ASP A 588 4.83 -3.07 -7.44
CA ASP A 588 4.56 -1.63 -7.61
C ASP A 588 3.36 -1.40 -8.53
N THR A 589 3.39 -2.06 -9.69
CA THR A 589 2.35 -1.94 -10.70
C THR A 589 1.08 -2.67 -10.27
N LEU A 590 1.19 -3.80 -9.56
CA LEU A 590 0.05 -4.57 -9.09
C LEU A 590 -0.78 -3.78 -8.07
N LEU A 591 -0.18 -3.26 -7.00
CA LEU A 591 -0.90 -2.43 -6.02
C LEU A 591 -1.44 -1.13 -6.64
N GLN A 592 -0.65 -0.45 -7.49
CA GLN A 592 -1.12 0.76 -8.16
C GLN A 592 -2.33 0.49 -9.08
N MET A 593 -2.48 -0.73 -9.61
CA MET A 593 -3.61 -1.12 -10.45
C MET A 593 -4.86 -1.50 -9.65
N GLY A 594 -4.73 -1.78 -8.35
CA GLY A 594 -5.83 -2.08 -7.43
C GLY A 594 -6.73 -0.87 -7.13
N ARG A 595 -7.50 -0.41 -8.12
CA ARG A 595 -8.38 0.77 -7.98
C ARG A 595 -9.60 0.51 -7.09
N TRP A 596 -9.89 -0.76 -6.79
CA TRP A 596 -10.98 -1.17 -5.92
C TRP A 596 -10.70 -0.92 -4.43
N PHE A 597 -9.46 -0.63 -4.04
CA PHE A 597 -9.14 -0.14 -2.70
C PHE A 597 -9.63 1.30 -2.50
N GLY A 598 -9.70 1.78 -1.26
CA GLY A 598 -10.09 3.16 -0.95
C GLY A 598 -11.37 3.28 -0.11
N TYR A 599 -11.78 4.51 0.19
CA TYR A 599 -13.00 4.78 0.94
C TYR A 599 -14.24 4.47 0.10
N ARG A 600 -15.25 3.82 0.72
CA ARG A 600 -16.50 3.37 0.07
C ARG A 600 -17.72 3.59 0.98
N PRO A 601 -17.94 4.82 1.48
CA PRO A 601 -18.91 5.09 2.53
C PRO A 601 -20.33 4.65 2.14
N GLY A 602 -20.87 3.69 2.90
CA GLY A 602 -22.24 3.17 2.74
C GLY A 602 -22.45 2.23 1.54
N TYR A 603 -21.39 1.76 0.88
CA TYR A 603 -21.49 0.80 -0.23
C TYR A 603 -20.34 -0.21 -0.35
N GLU A 604 -19.50 -0.38 0.69
CA GLU A 604 -18.43 -1.41 0.74
C GLU A 604 -18.95 -2.81 0.42
N ASP A 605 -20.08 -3.16 1.01
CA ASP A 605 -20.76 -4.44 0.85
C ASP A 605 -21.30 -4.68 -0.57
N MET A 606 -21.42 -3.63 -1.38
CA MET A 606 -21.83 -3.70 -2.79
C MET A 606 -20.64 -3.91 -3.74
N CYS A 607 -19.40 -3.80 -3.27
CA CYS A 607 -18.22 -3.87 -4.12
C CYS A 607 -17.91 -5.31 -4.57
N ARG A 608 -17.57 -5.52 -5.85
CA ARG A 608 -17.16 -6.84 -6.37
C ARG A 608 -15.91 -6.76 -7.23
N LEU A 609 -15.00 -7.71 -7.03
CA LEU A 609 -13.81 -7.91 -7.84
C LEU A 609 -13.88 -9.26 -8.54
N TYR A 610 -14.04 -9.24 -9.86
CA TYR A 610 -13.92 -10.40 -10.72
C TYR A 610 -12.48 -10.48 -11.23
N THR A 611 -11.74 -11.51 -10.81
CA THR A 611 -10.34 -11.70 -11.18
C THR A 611 -9.96 -13.19 -11.17
N THR A 612 -8.74 -13.52 -11.58
CA THR A 612 -8.26 -14.91 -11.62
C THR A 612 -7.68 -15.34 -10.26
N PRO A 613 -7.70 -16.64 -9.91
CA PRO A 613 -7.08 -17.13 -8.68
C PRO A 613 -5.60 -16.75 -8.56
N ALA A 614 -4.86 -16.76 -9.67
CA ALA A 614 -3.46 -16.36 -9.70
C ALA A 614 -3.25 -14.88 -9.36
N LEU A 615 -4.12 -13.98 -9.84
CA LEU A 615 -4.07 -12.57 -9.50
C LEU A 615 -4.42 -12.33 -8.02
N GLN A 616 -5.43 -13.02 -7.50
CA GLN A 616 -5.74 -12.96 -6.07
C GLN A 616 -4.54 -13.37 -5.20
N ALA A 617 -3.90 -14.50 -5.54
CA ALA A 617 -2.71 -14.97 -4.81
C ALA A 617 -1.57 -13.93 -4.86
N ALA A 618 -1.33 -13.33 -6.03
CA ALA A 618 -0.35 -12.25 -6.16
C ALA A 618 -0.71 -11.05 -5.28
N TYR A 619 -1.96 -10.57 -5.27
CA TYR A 619 -2.36 -9.48 -4.37
C TYR A 619 -2.17 -9.83 -2.90
N ALA A 620 -2.51 -11.04 -2.46
CA ALA A 620 -2.30 -11.48 -1.08
C ALA A 620 -0.82 -11.46 -0.69
N GLU A 621 0.07 -11.94 -1.57
CA GLU A 621 1.52 -11.92 -1.36
C GLU A 621 2.07 -10.48 -1.24
N VAL A 622 1.64 -9.58 -2.14
CA VAL A 622 2.07 -8.17 -2.08
C VAL A 622 1.54 -7.46 -0.82
N THR A 623 0.34 -7.83 -0.37
CA THR A 623 -0.27 -7.30 0.85
C THR A 623 0.57 -7.68 2.07
N ALA A 624 0.95 -8.96 2.18
CA ALA A 624 1.81 -9.46 3.24
C ALA A 624 3.19 -8.76 3.23
N ALA A 625 3.85 -8.67 2.07
CA ALA A 625 5.15 -8.01 1.96
C ALA A 625 5.10 -6.51 2.32
N THR A 626 4.01 -5.82 1.97
CA THR A 626 3.84 -4.39 2.29
C THR A 626 3.58 -4.17 3.78
N ASP A 627 2.77 -5.04 4.40
CA ASP A 627 2.53 -5.00 5.84
C ASP A 627 3.80 -5.33 6.64
N GLU A 628 4.59 -6.29 6.18
CA GLU A 628 5.86 -6.66 6.81
C GLU A 628 6.86 -5.49 6.78
N LEU A 629 7.07 -4.85 5.62
CA LEU A 629 7.92 -3.66 5.52
C LEU A 629 7.44 -2.55 6.47
N ARG A 630 6.12 -2.37 6.57
CA ARG A 630 5.52 -1.40 7.50
C ARG A 630 5.86 -1.75 8.95
N ARG A 631 5.68 -3.01 9.36
CA ARG A 631 6.05 -3.49 10.72
C ARG A 631 7.53 -3.28 11.01
N GLU A 632 8.41 -3.50 10.04
CA GLU A 632 9.85 -3.25 10.21
C GLU A 632 10.16 -1.77 10.47
N VAL A 633 9.51 -0.85 9.74
CA VAL A 633 9.64 0.59 9.99
C VAL A 633 9.25 0.93 11.43
N GLU A 634 8.18 0.30 11.95
CA GLU A 634 7.70 0.54 13.31
C GLU A 634 8.65 0.00 14.37
N GLU A 635 9.12 -1.22 14.16
CA GLU A 635 10.08 -1.84 15.05
C GLU A 635 11.35 -0.99 15.13
N MET A 636 11.87 -0.55 13.98
CA MET A 636 13.07 0.28 13.92
C MET A 636 12.84 1.69 14.48
N SER A 637 11.64 2.23 14.33
CA SER A 637 11.25 3.50 14.95
C SER A 637 11.24 3.39 16.47
N ALA A 638 10.71 2.30 17.03
CA ALA A 638 10.75 2.04 18.48
C ALA A 638 12.19 1.93 19.01
N LEU A 639 13.12 1.46 18.18
CA LEU A 639 14.55 1.44 18.49
C LEU A 639 15.29 2.76 18.23
N ARG A 640 14.61 3.77 17.67
CA ARG A 640 15.22 5.04 17.26
C ARG A 640 16.34 4.89 16.21
N LEU A 641 16.19 3.92 15.31
CA LEU A 641 17.09 3.77 14.18
C LEU A 641 16.75 4.77 13.07
N THR A 642 17.76 5.08 12.25
CA THR A 642 17.72 6.06 11.18
C THR A 642 17.25 5.43 9.85
N PRO A 643 16.77 6.24 8.89
CA PRO A 643 16.49 5.76 7.53
C PRO A 643 17.66 5.05 6.86
N ARG A 644 18.91 5.49 7.10
CA ARG A 644 20.11 4.87 6.52
C ARG A 644 20.31 3.44 7.03
N GLU A 645 20.14 3.22 8.33
CA GLU A 645 20.19 1.88 8.94
C GLU A 645 19.06 0.98 8.42
N PHE A 646 17.85 1.53 8.23
CA PHE A 646 16.73 0.81 7.63
C PHE A 646 16.99 0.42 6.17
N GLY A 647 17.51 1.35 5.36
CA GLY A 647 17.89 1.06 3.98
C GLY A 647 18.91 -0.07 3.87
N LEU A 648 19.90 -0.10 4.77
CA LEU A 648 20.89 -1.18 4.85
C LEU A 648 20.25 -2.51 5.28
N LYS A 649 19.35 -2.49 6.29
CA LYS A 649 18.64 -3.69 6.76
C LYS A 649 17.76 -4.29 5.66
N VAL A 650 16.90 -3.49 5.02
CA VAL A 650 15.98 -3.95 3.97
C VAL A 650 16.74 -4.53 2.78
N ARG A 651 17.86 -3.91 2.39
CA ARG A 651 18.74 -4.47 1.34
C ARG A 651 19.30 -5.83 1.69
N SER A 652 19.55 -6.03 2.97
CA SER A 652 20.09 -7.26 3.51
C SER A 652 19.03 -8.35 3.73
N SER A 653 17.76 -7.96 3.88
CA SER A 653 16.67 -8.85 4.23
C SER A 653 16.22 -9.80 3.12
N SER A 654 15.67 -10.94 3.52
CA SER A 654 15.02 -11.92 2.63
C SER A 654 13.80 -11.38 1.87
N LEU A 655 13.22 -10.28 2.35
CA LEU A 655 12.11 -9.55 1.74
C LEU A 655 12.48 -8.86 0.43
N GLY A 656 13.77 -8.61 0.21
CA GLY A 656 14.23 -7.69 -0.82
C GLY A 656 14.35 -8.22 -2.24
N LEU A 657 14.39 -9.54 -2.43
CA LEU A 657 14.90 -10.14 -3.67
C LEU A 657 13.91 -10.19 -4.84
N THR A 658 12.66 -9.75 -4.68
CA THR A 658 11.62 -9.95 -5.71
C THR A 658 10.61 -8.80 -5.89
N VAL A 659 10.77 -7.68 -5.18
CA VAL A 659 9.65 -6.74 -4.96
C VAL A 659 9.53 -5.61 -5.99
N THR A 660 10.61 -5.22 -6.69
CA THR A 660 10.53 -4.14 -7.70
C THR A 660 11.01 -4.57 -9.08
N ALA A 661 10.58 -3.83 -10.10
CA ALA A 661 10.94 -4.12 -11.49
C ALA A 661 12.47 -4.26 -11.60
N ALA A 662 12.95 -5.34 -12.24
CA ALA A 662 14.38 -5.67 -12.27
C ALA A 662 15.25 -4.51 -12.79
N ASN A 663 14.72 -3.64 -13.65
CA ASN A 663 15.40 -2.42 -14.12
C ASN A 663 15.55 -1.32 -13.06
N LYS A 664 14.68 -1.28 -12.05
CA LYS A 664 14.76 -0.37 -10.89
C LYS A 664 15.70 -0.90 -9.80
N MET A 665 15.88 -2.22 -9.71
CA MET A 665 16.85 -2.88 -8.81
C MET A 665 18.26 -2.99 -9.40
N ARG A 666 18.48 -2.45 -10.61
CA ARG A 666 19.61 -2.80 -11.50
C ARG A 666 20.83 -1.91 -11.36
N GLN A 667 20.84 -0.95 -10.43
CA GLN A 667 22.10 -0.35 -9.98
C GLN A 667 23.01 -1.49 -9.52
N GLY A 668 24.29 -1.45 -9.88
CA GLY A 668 25.32 -2.41 -9.46
C GLY A 668 25.61 -2.36 -7.96
N THR A 669 24.57 -2.15 -7.16
CA THR A 669 24.59 -2.11 -5.71
C THR A 669 24.99 -3.50 -5.23
N LYS A 670 26.08 -3.55 -4.49
CA LYS A 670 26.46 -4.73 -3.72
C LYS A 670 25.26 -5.07 -2.84
N ILE A 671 24.55 -6.14 -3.16
CA ILE A 671 23.44 -6.61 -2.33
C ILE A 671 24.08 -7.22 -1.10
N LEU A 672 24.09 -6.44 -0.03
CA LEU A 672 24.26 -6.94 1.32
C LEU A 672 23.23 -8.04 1.49
N LEU A 673 23.60 -9.21 1.99
CA LEU A 673 22.66 -10.26 2.31
C LEU A 673 22.85 -10.56 3.78
N SER A 674 21.80 -10.40 4.57
CA SER A 674 21.82 -10.64 6.00
C SER A 674 20.51 -11.19 6.48
N TYR A 675 20.63 -12.29 7.19
CA TYR A 675 19.54 -12.82 7.99
C TYR A 675 19.69 -12.39 9.46
N SER A 676 20.41 -11.31 9.75
CA SER A 676 20.63 -10.90 11.14
C SER A 676 19.35 -10.48 11.81
N GLY A 677 19.09 -11.06 12.98
CA GLY A 677 17.83 -10.86 13.67
C GLY A 677 16.63 -11.38 12.87
N GLU A 678 16.81 -12.11 11.76
CA GLU A 678 15.75 -12.72 10.96
C GLU A 678 15.39 -14.14 11.44
N GLY A 679 14.24 -14.61 10.99
CA GLY A 679 13.62 -15.86 11.40
C GLY A 679 13.11 -16.70 10.22
N PRO A 680 13.90 -16.93 9.14
CA PRO A 680 13.37 -17.54 7.92
C PRO A 680 12.82 -18.94 8.21
N GLU A 681 11.60 -19.20 7.71
CA GLU A 681 10.84 -20.40 8.05
C GLU A 681 10.06 -20.97 6.86
N THR A 682 10.06 -22.29 6.72
CA THR A 682 9.47 -22.97 5.55
C THR A 682 7.95 -23.04 5.67
N VAL A 683 7.23 -22.30 4.81
CA VAL A 683 5.76 -22.26 4.78
C VAL A 683 5.13 -22.86 3.51
N ILE A 684 5.89 -22.94 2.42
CA ILE A 684 5.46 -23.55 1.16
C ILE A 684 6.34 -24.76 0.87
N PHE A 685 5.69 -25.91 0.67
CA PHE A 685 6.35 -27.17 0.38
C PHE A 685 5.98 -27.64 -1.03
N ASN A 686 7.02 -27.98 -1.81
CA ASN A 686 6.86 -28.61 -3.10
C ASN A 686 6.36 -30.04 -2.87
N PHE A 687 5.12 -30.32 -3.27
CA PHE A 687 4.48 -31.61 -3.05
C PHE A 687 4.72 -32.59 -4.20
N ALA A 688 5.64 -32.28 -5.13
CA ALA A 688 6.11 -33.24 -6.12
C ALA A 688 6.92 -34.37 -5.46
N ASP A 689 6.62 -35.62 -5.82
CA ASP A 689 7.18 -36.84 -5.17
C ASP A 689 8.71 -36.81 -4.96
N LYS A 690 9.46 -36.30 -5.96
CA LYS A 690 10.94 -36.24 -5.89
C LYS A 690 11.46 -35.23 -4.87
N ALA A 691 10.78 -34.10 -4.68
CA ALA A 691 11.23 -33.04 -3.77
C ALA A 691 11.04 -33.46 -2.30
N VAL A 692 9.91 -34.11 -2.00
CA VAL A 692 9.61 -34.63 -0.65
C VAL A 692 10.64 -35.69 -0.24
N GLU A 693 10.92 -36.66 -1.12
CA GLU A 693 11.90 -37.71 -0.83
C GLU A 693 13.33 -37.14 -0.65
N LYS A 694 13.72 -36.17 -1.48
CA LYS A 694 15.04 -35.55 -1.40
C LYS A 694 15.23 -34.77 -0.11
N ASN A 695 14.23 -33.97 0.31
CA ASN A 695 14.30 -33.22 1.56
C ASN A 695 14.31 -34.15 2.79
N PHE A 696 13.60 -35.28 2.73
CA PHE A 696 13.67 -36.29 3.77
C PHE A 696 15.07 -36.95 3.87
N LYS A 697 15.69 -37.26 2.73
CA LYS A 697 17.09 -37.76 2.71
C LYS A 697 18.08 -36.72 3.24
N ALA A 698 17.88 -35.44 2.93
CA ALA A 698 18.69 -34.34 3.48
C ALA A 698 18.58 -34.27 5.02
N LEU A 699 17.37 -34.46 5.56
CA LEU A 699 17.16 -34.57 7.01
C LEU A 699 17.91 -35.75 7.63
N GLU A 700 17.79 -36.96 7.05
CA GLU A 700 18.52 -38.12 7.56
C GLU A 700 20.04 -37.94 7.53
N ALA A 701 20.56 -37.33 6.46
CA ALA A 701 21.98 -37.02 6.34
C ALA A 701 22.44 -36.03 7.42
N LEU A 702 21.65 -34.97 7.67
CA LEU A 702 21.92 -34.02 8.73
C LEU A 702 21.96 -34.70 10.11
N VAL A 703 20.95 -35.50 10.46
CA VAL A 703 20.89 -36.16 11.78
C VAL A 703 22.10 -37.08 12.01
N ARG A 704 22.47 -37.89 11.01
CA ARG A 704 23.70 -38.72 11.09
C ARG A 704 24.95 -37.88 11.28
N ARG A 705 25.03 -36.73 10.62
CA ARG A 705 26.17 -35.81 10.75
C ARG A 705 26.20 -35.17 12.13
N LEU A 706 25.06 -34.77 12.67
CA LEU A 706 24.91 -34.21 14.01
C LEU A 706 25.39 -35.19 15.09
N ASP A 707 24.95 -36.44 15.04
CA ASP A 707 25.38 -37.49 15.98
C ASP A 707 26.89 -37.79 15.91
N ALA A 708 27.53 -37.52 14.76
CA ALA A 708 28.97 -37.68 14.61
C ALA A 708 29.79 -36.51 15.17
N VAL A 709 29.21 -35.30 15.27
CA VAL A 709 29.93 -34.09 15.68
C VAL A 709 29.53 -33.56 17.07
N ALA A 710 28.38 -33.95 17.58
CA ALA A 710 27.84 -33.51 18.85
C ALA A 710 27.01 -34.61 19.53
N GLU A 711 26.98 -34.62 20.86
CA GLU A 711 26.13 -35.52 21.63
C GLU A 711 24.67 -35.04 21.57
N SER A 712 23.75 -35.97 21.30
CA SER A 712 22.31 -35.69 21.34
C SER A 712 21.82 -35.65 22.79
N VAL A 713 21.09 -34.58 23.13
CA VAL A 713 20.47 -34.40 24.44
C VAL A 713 18.96 -34.35 24.26
N PRO A 714 18.17 -35.03 25.11
CA PRO A 714 16.73 -34.81 25.17
C PRO A 714 16.44 -33.33 25.44
N GLY A 715 15.75 -32.67 24.52
CA GLY A 715 15.39 -31.25 24.63
C GLY A 715 14.11 -31.06 25.45
N PRO A 716 13.95 -29.92 26.14
CA PRO A 716 12.63 -29.39 26.50
C PRO A 716 12.00 -28.71 25.26
N PRO A 717 10.71 -28.96 24.95
CA PRO A 717 9.78 -29.90 25.58
C PRO A 717 10.14 -31.39 25.40
N VAL A 718 9.80 -32.21 26.42
CA VAL A 718 10.18 -33.64 26.57
C VAL A 718 9.88 -34.45 25.32
N GLY A 719 10.91 -34.85 24.58
CA GLY A 719 10.80 -35.69 23.38
C GLY A 719 11.42 -35.08 22.13
N ASN A 720 11.80 -33.80 22.17
CA ASN A 720 12.69 -33.18 21.20
C ASN A 720 14.10 -33.79 21.29
N VAL A 721 14.81 -33.83 20.17
CA VAL A 721 16.23 -34.21 20.13
C VAL A 721 17.06 -32.98 19.80
N ARG A 722 18.04 -32.65 20.64
CA ARG A 722 18.82 -31.42 20.53
C ARG A 722 20.32 -31.71 20.50
N TRP A 723 21.01 -31.00 19.63
CA TRP A 723 22.47 -30.96 19.55
C TRP A 723 22.94 -29.53 19.83
N GLN A 724 23.99 -29.38 20.63
CA GLN A 724 24.57 -28.09 20.99
C GLN A 724 26.01 -27.99 20.53
N ARG A 725 26.51 -26.76 20.34
CA ARG A 725 27.87 -26.49 19.85
C ARG A 725 28.13 -27.13 18.48
N VAL A 726 27.09 -27.16 17.65
CA VAL A 726 27.16 -27.69 16.29
C VAL A 726 27.97 -26.71 15.42
N PRO A 727 28.95 -27.19 14.63
CA PRO A 727 29.71 -26.32 13.73
C PRO A 727 28.82 -25.74 12.62
N PRO A 728 29.02 -24.47 12.22
CA PRO A 728 28.21 -23.82 11.17
C PRO A 728 28.21 -24.58 9.84
N GLY A 729 29.32 -25.25 9.49
CA GLY A 729 29.41 -26.02 8.24
C GLY A 729 28.38 -27.15 8.12
N VAL A 730 27.96 -27.76 9.22
CA VAL A 730 26.93 -28.82 9.23
C VAL A 730 25.55 -28.24 8.90
N VAL A 731 25.26 -27.04 9.41
CA VAL A 731 24.02 -26.30 9.14
C VAL A 731 23.99 -25.81 7.68
N SER A 732 25.09 -25.24 7.19
CA SER A 732 25.21 -24.77 5.80
C SER A 732 25.09 -25.91 4.78
N GLU A 733 25.60 -27.10 5.09
CA GLU A 733 25.49 -28.30 4.23
C GLU A 733 24.01 -28.72 4.07
N PHE A 734 23.27 -28.81 5.18
CA PHE A 734 21.83 -29.13 5.14
C PHE A 734 21.06 -28.10 4.32
N LEU A 735 21.24 -26.82 4.62
CA LEU A 735 20.55 -25.73 3.92
C LEU A 735 20.87 -25.74 2.43
N SER A 736 22.12 -26.01 2.03
CA SER A 736 22.49 -26.08 0.60
C SER A 736 21.87 -27.28 -0.14
N SER A 737 21.57 -28.37 0.58
CA SER A 737 20.99 -29.59 0.02
C SER A 737 19.45 -29.58 -0.06
N TYR A 738 18.81 -28.68 0.70
CA TYR A 738 17.36 -28.57 0.80
C TYR A 738 16.75 -27.99 -0.49
N GLU A 739 15.69 -28.61 -1.01
CA GLU A 739 14.97 -28.19 -2.20
C GLU A 739 13.66 -27.46 -1.83
N PRO A 740 13.63 -26.11 -1.88
CA PRO A 740 12.41 -25.34 -1.60
C PRO A 740 11.43 -25.37 -2.79
N ASP A 741 10.16 -25.02 -2.54
CA ASP A 741 9.23 -24.70 -3.64
C ASP A 741 9.69 -23.43 -4.36
N ARG A 742 9.52 -23.37 -5.68
CA ARG A 742 9.92 -22.20 -6.50
C ARG A 742 9.18 -20.92 -6.10
N MET A 743 8.00 -21.03 -5.50
CA MET A 743 7.22 -19.90 -4.97
C MET A 743 7.56 -19.55 -3.52
N ALA A 744 8.44 -20.31 -2.84
CA ALA A 744 8.89 -20.03 -1.48
C ALA A 744 9.93 -18.89 -1.45
N GLN A 745 9.52 -17.68 -1.83
CA GLN A 745 10.45 -16.56 -2.00
C GLN A 745 11.11 -16.09 -0.70
N ARG A 746 10.43 -16.26 0.46
CA ARG A 746 10.91 -15.92 1.82
C ARG A 746 12.01 -16.87 2.33
N VAL A 747 12.13 -18.09 1.79
CA VAL A 747 13.10 -19.09 2.24
C VAL A 747 13.96 -19.54 1.07
N ARG A 748 15.20 -19.05 1.04
CA ARG A 748 16.21 -19.42 0.05
C ARG A 748 17.37 -20.12 0.75
N PRO A 749 17.29 -21.45 0.97
CA PRO A 749 18.24 -22.21 1.77
C PRO A 749 19.70 -22.00 1.35
N GLY A 750 19.98 -21.94 0.04
CA GLY A 750 21.34 -21.67 -0.46
C GLY A 750 21.91 -20.30 -0.08
N LEU A 751 21.07 -19.26 0.03
CA LEU A 751 21.50 -17.93 0.48
C LEU A 751 21.68 -17.91 2.00
N ILE A 752 20.80 -18.58 2.75
CA ILE A 752 20.93 -18.77 4.20
C ILE A 752 22.25 -19.47 4.52
N ALA A 753 22.58 -20.56 3.81
CA ALA A 753 23.82 -21.31 3.98
C ALA A 753 25.07 -20.43 3.84
N ARG A 754 25.11 -19.57 2.81
CA ARG A 754 26.21 -18.62 2.58
C ARG A 754 26.33 -17.57 3.69
N TYR A 755 25.21 -17.06 4.18
CA TYR A 755 25.20 -16.13 5.30
C TYR A 755 25.81 -16.76 6.55
N VAL A 756 25.42 -18.01 6.88
CA VAL A 756 26.00 -18.77 7.99
C VAL A 756 27.52 -18.93 7.84
N GLU A 757 27.99 -19.30 6.65
CA GLU A 757 29.43 -19.44 6.36
C GLU A 757 30.21 -18.13 6.51
N GLN A 758 29.59 -16.99 6.20
CA GLN A 758 30.24 -15.69 6.27
C GLN A 758 30.29 -15.13 7.70
N CYS A 759 29.20 -15.24 8.47
CA CYS A 759 29.21 -14.92 9.89
C CYS A 759 30.28 -15.74 10.63
N ALA A 760 30.41 -17.03 10.30
CA ALA A 760 31.45 -17.90 10.87
C ALA A 760 32.87 -17.37 10.65
N LYS A 761 33.15 -16.71 9.51
CA LYS A 761 34.48 -16.13 9.21
C LYS A 761 34.84 -14.94 10.10
N VAL A 762 33.84 -14.21 10.59
CA VAL A 762 34.03 -13.05 11.49
C VAL A 762 33.83 -13.41 12.96
N GLY A 763 33.70 -14.70 13.28
CA GLY A 763 33.54 -15.19 14.66
C GLY A 763 32.10 -15.16 15.19
N GLU A 764 31.11 -14.90 14.33
CA GLU A 764 29.68 -14.99 14.66
C GLU A 764 29.10 -16.34 14.22
N LEU A 765 27.93 -16.74 14.75
CA LEU A 765 27.28 -18.01 14.43
C LEU A 765 28.20 -19.24 14.54
N GLY A 766 29.19 -19.19 15.41
CA GLY A 766 30.14 -20.28 15.63
C GLY A 766 29.53 -21.46 16.40
N ASN A 767 28.47 -21.21 17.17
CA ASN A 767 27.86 -22.19 18.07
C ASN A 767 26.37 -22.38 17.73
N TRP A 768 26.07 -23.43 16.96
CA TRP A 768 24.69 -23.76 16.62
C TRP A 768 24.05 -24.69 17.65
N THR A 769 22.80 -24.39 17.97
CA THR A 769 21.85 -25.36 18.49
C THR A 769 21.02 -25.88 17.34
N VAL A 770 20.96 -27.19 17.16
CA VAL A 770 20.02 -27.82 16.22
C VAL A 770 19.02 -28.63 17.02
N CYS A 771 17.73 -28.44 16.75
CA CYS A 771 16.67 -29.16 17.42
C CYS A 771 15.76 -29.85 16.40
N LEU A 772 15.63 -31.17 16.52
CA LEU A 772 14.63 -31.95 15.84
C LEU A 772 13.37 -31.97 16.73
N VAL A 773 12.37 -31.21 16.29
CA VAL A 773 11.13 -30.99 17.04
C VAL A 773 10.24 -32.21 16.90
N SER A 774 9.69 -32.66 18.04
CA SER A 774 8.90 -33.87 18.18
C SER A 774 7.55 -33.51 18.76
N ASN A 775 6.48 -34.07 18.19
CA ASN A 775 5.15 -34.01 18.79
C ASN A 775 5.02 -35.09 19.86
N THR A 776 4.85 -34.66 21.10
CA THR A 776 4.92 -35.52 22.30
C THR A 776 3.54 -35.95 22.78
N THR A 777 2.49 -35.57 22.04
CA THR A 777 1.11 -35.95 22.32
C THR A 777 0.96 -37.48 22.18
N PRO A 778 0.25 -38.18 23.09
CA PRO A 778 0.11 -39.64 23.05
C PRO A 778 -0.48 -40.23 21.75
N LYS A 779 -1.14 -39.40 20.93
CA LYS A 779 -1.74 -39.76 19.64
C LYS A 779 -0.86 -39.45 18.42
N ALA A 780 0.33 -38.89 18.62
CA ALA A 780 1.23 -38.52 17.53
C ALA A 780 1.79 -39.77 16.84
N THR A 781 1.83 -39.76 15.51
CA THR A 781 2.49 -40.81 14.73
C THR A 781 4.00 -40.63 14.87
N SER A 782 4.71 -41.64 15.37
CA SER A 782 6.18 -41.61 15.50
C SER A 782 6.88 -42.30 14.34
N LEU A 783 8.01 -41.76 13.90
CA LEU A 783 8.83 -42.32 12.82
C LEU A 783 10.31 -42.33 13.21
N PRO A 784 11.08 -43.40 12.94
CA PRO A 784 12.52 -43.41 13.15
C PRO A 784 13.22 -42.52 12.10
N ILE A 785 13.96 -41.52 12.56
CA ILE A 785 14.78 -40.64 11.73
C ILE A 785 16.24 -40.87 12.15
N ALA A 786 17.00 -41.57 11.31
CA ALA A 786 18.42 -41.87 11.53
C ALA A 786 18.77 -42.43 12.93
N GLY A 787 17.87 -43.22 13.54
CA GLY A 787 18.08 -43.85 14.85
C GLY A 787 17.35 -43.18 16.01
N HIS A 788 16.79 -41.98 15.80
CA HIS A 788 15.98 -41.26 16.78
C HIS A 788 14.49 -41.45 16.49
N THR A 789 13.69 -41.78 17.50
CA THR A 789 12.22 -41.88 17.35
C THR A 789 11.59 -40.52 17.59
N VAL A 790 10.95 -39.95 16.57
CA VAL A 790 10.40 -38.59 16.60
C VAL A 790 8.92 -38.62 16.27
N GLY A 791 8.11 -37.91 17.06
CA GLY A 791 6.69 -37.72 16.80
C GLY A 791 6.47 -36.67 15.71
N LEU A 792 5.67 -37.00 14.70
CA LEU A 792 5.38 -36.09 13.59
C LEU A 792 4.47 -34.94 14.05
N VAL A 793 4.86 -33.73 13.69
CA VAL A 793 4.12 -32.50 13.94
C VAL A 793 2.97 -32.38 12.94
N THR A 794 1.86 -31.78 13.35
CA THR A 794 0.71 -31.52 12.45
C THR A 794 0.59 -30.03 12.20
N ARG A 795 0.38 -29.66 10.94
CA ARG A 795 0.07 -28.30 10.50
C ARG A 795 -1.17 -28.36 9.60
N LYS A 796 -2.06 -27.39 9.72
CA LYS A 796 -3.27 -27.32 8.89
C LYS A 796 -2.89 -26.72 7.53
N PRO A 797 -3.25 -27.34 6.40
CA PRO A 797 -3.05 -26.73 5.09
C PRO A 797 -3.97 -25.52 4.91
N LEU A 798 -3.48 -24.46 4.28
CA LEU A 798 -4.28 -23.28 3.94
C LEU A 798 -5.28 -23.56 2.82
N ASN A 799 -4.90 -24.41 1.86
CA ASN A 799 -5.77 -24.83 0.77
C ASN A 799 -6.12 -26.33 0.93
N PRO A 800 -7.40 -26.70 1.08
CA PRO A 800 -7.80 -28.11 1.10
C PRO A 800 -7.53 -28.85 -0.22
N GLY A 801 -7.40 -28.14 -1.36
CA GLY A 801 -7.06 -28.68 -2.69
C GLY A 801 -5.56 -28.90 -2.95
N PHE A 802 -4.71 -28.91 -1.91
CA PHE A 802 -3.25 -28.94 -2.04
C PHE A 802 -2.69 -30.11 -2.87
N ARG A 803 -3.38 -31.26 -2.88
CA ARG A 803 -2.95 -32.47 -3.60
C ARG A 803 -3.07 -32.31 -5.12
N THR A 804 -4.16 -31.71 -5.60
CA THR A 804 -4.36 -31.43 -7.03
C THR A 804 -3.46 -30.31 -7.52
N GLU A 805 -3.10 -29.38 -6.64
CA GLU A 805 -2.23 -28.25 -6.97
C GLU A 805 -0.74 -28.58 -6.88
N GLY A 806 -0.38 -29.75 -6.33
CA GLY A 806 1.02 -30.16 -6.16
C GLY A 806 1.81 -29.31 -5.17
N ARG A 807 1.14 -28.60 -4.26
CA ARG A 807 1.79 -27.68 -3.31
C ARG A 807 1.09 -27.71 -1.96
N TYR A 808 1.86 -27.92 -0.90
CA TYR A 808 1.37 -27.90 0.46
C TYR A 808 1.80 -26.60 1.15
N THR A 809 0.83 -25.73 1.47
CA THR A 809 1.10 -24.43 2.10
C THR A 809 0.50 -24.39 3.51
N ILE A 810 1.30 -23.94 4.48
CA ILE A 810 0.89 -23.76 5.88
C ILE A 810 1.07 -22.31 6.30
N ARG A 811 0.37 -21.89 7.36
CA ARG A 811 0.53 -20.55 7.94
C ARG A 811 1.94 -20.34 8.48
N ARG A 812 2.41 -21.29 9.30
CA ARG A 812 3.67 -21.20 10.01
C ARG A 812 4.24 -22.58 10.31
N VAL A 813 5.56 -22.74 10.25
CA VAL A 813 6.21 -23.97 10.72
C VAL A 813 6.64 -23.85 12.17
N LEU A 814 7.12 -22.67 12.58
CA LEU A 814 7.53 -22.39 13.96
C LEU A 814 6.35 -22.51 14.95
N SER A 815 6.59 -23.20 16.06
CA SER A 815 5.80 -23.03 17.28
C SER A 815 6.54 -22.01 18.18
N PRO A 816 5.97 -20.83 18.50
CA PRO A 816 6.73 -19.72 19.11
C PRO A 816 7.53 -20.04 20.38
N PRO A 817 7.06 -20.91 21.31
CA PRO A 817 7.87 -21.32 22.45
C PRO A 817 9.17 -22.05 22.07
N ASP A 818 9.21 -22.72 20.91
CA ASP A 818 10.41 -23.42 20.45
C ASP A 818 11.53 -22.43 20.07
N GLU A 819 11.21 -21.19 19.75
CA GLU A 819 12.23 -20.15 19.50
C GLU A 819 12.94 -19.71 20.78
N LEU A 820 12.44 -20.07 21.98
CA LEU A 820 13.14 -19.83 23.25
C LEU A 820 14.20 -20.89 23.55
N ILE A 821 14.25 -21.98 22.76
CA ILE A 821 15.25 -23.04 22.92
C ILE A 821 16.64 -22.41 22.82
N ASP A 822 17.50 -22.79 23.76
CA ASP A 822 18.90 -22.35 23.97
C ASP A 822 19.14 -20.99 24.63
N LEU A 823 18.09 -20.21 24.89
CA LEU A 823 18.19 -18.99 25.69
C LEU A 823 18.29 -19.31 27.18
N GLY A 824 19.20 -18.62 27.88
CA GLY A 824 19.29 -18.65 29.34
C GLY A 824 18.17 -17.83 30.01
N GLU A 825 17.94 -18.06 31.31
CA GLU A 825 16.86 -17.41 32.07
C GLU A 825 16.89 -15.87 31.98
N ALA A 826 18.08 -15.27 32.04
CA ALA A 826 18.25 -13.82 31.90
C ALA A 826 17.86 -13.30 30.51
N GLN A 827 18.18 -14.04 29.45
CA GLN A 827 17.82 -13.67 28.07
C GLN A 827 16.30 -13.78 27.85
N GLN A 828 15.67 -14.83 28.40
CA GLN A 828 14.22 -15.01 28.34
C GLN A 828 13.49 -13.88 29.09
N ALA A 829 13.94 -13.53 30.30
CA ALA A 829 13.36 -12.44 31.08
C ALA A 829 13.49 -11.08 30.36
N ALA A 830 14.64 -10.81 29.73
CA ALA A 830 14.86 -9.60 28.94
C ALA A 830 13.96 -9.55 27.68
N ALA A 831 13.73 -10.68 27.02
CA ALA A 831 12.82 -10.77 25.88
C ALA A 831 11.38 -10.45 26.30
N SER A 832 10.92 -10.99 27.43
CA SER A 832 9.59 -10.69 27.99
C SER A 832 9.43 -9.24 28.42
N ASP A 833 10.44 -8.61 29.03
CA ASP A 833 10.38 -7.18 29.39
C ASP A 833 10.30 -6.28 28.14
N ALA A 834 11.06 -6.60 27.09
CA ALA A 834 11.03 -5.87 25.83
C ALA A 834 9.66 -5.97 25.14
N ALA A 835 9.05 -7.16 25.12
CA ALA A 835 7.72 -7.37 24.57
C ALA A 835 6.64 -6.58 25.34
N ARG A 836 6.74 -6.54 26.68
CA ARG A 836 5.83 -5.76 27.54
C ARG A 836 5.90 -4.26 27.25
N LYS A 837 7.11 -3.67 27.19
CA LYS A 837 7.27 -2.23 26.90
C LYS A 837 6.71 -1.85 25.53
N ALA A 838 6.94 -2.69 24.52
CA ALA A 838 6.39 -2.46 23.18
C ALA A 838 4.85 -2.51 23.15
N ALA A 839 4.22 -3.35 23.97
CA ALA A 839 2.77 -3.41 24.09
C ALA A 839 2.18 -2.16 24.76
N GLU A 840 2.84 -1.64 25.81
CA GLU A 840 2.45 -0.42 26.52
C GLU A 840 2.49 0.83 25.61
N GLU A 841 3.48 0.93 24.71
CA GLU A 841 3.60 2.05 23.76
C GLU A 841 2.55 2.02 22.64
N LYS A 842 2.00 0.85 22.30
CA LYS A 842 1.03 0.66 21.21
C LYS A 842 -0.44 0.89 21.62
N GLU A 843 -0.70 1.37 22.85
CA GLU A 843 -2.07 1.47 23.42
C GLU A 843 -2.84 0.12 23.37
N LYS A 844 -2.13 -1.04 23.36
CA LYS A 844 -2.77 -2.37 23.34
C LYS A 844 -3.14 -2.84 24.76
N PRO A 845 -4.31 -3.50 24.95
CA PRO A 845 -4.76 -3.93 26.27
C PRO A 845 -4.14 -5.23 26.80
N SER A 846 -3.39 -6.01 25.99
CA SER A 846 -2.84 -7.31 26.42
C SER A 846 -1.34 -7.43 26.20
N VAL A 847 -0.62 -7.87 27.24
CA VAL A 847 0.81 -8.25 27.17
C VAL A 847 0.92 -9.71 26.68
N PRO A 848 1.78 -9.98 25.68
CA PRO A 848 2.01 -11.33 25.14
C PRO A 848 2.37 -12.36 26.23
N LYS A 849 1.88 -13.60 26.11
CA LYS A 849 2.33 -14.71 26.98
C LYS A 849 3.74 -15.21 26.60
N THR A 850 4.05 -15.22 25.31
CA THR A 850 5.36 -15.57 24.76
C THR A 850 5.90 -14.32 24.07
N PRO A 851 7.17 -13.92 24.29
CA PRO A 851 7.73 -12.79 23.55
C PRO A 851 7.74 -13.09 22.06
N ALA A 852 7.34 -12.12 21.21
CA ALA A 852 7.42 -12.30 19.77
C ALA A 852 8.88 -12.54 19.32
N GLY A 853 9.04 -13.28 18.21
CA GLY A 853 10.36 -13.70 17.70
C GLY A 853 11.43 -12.59 17.60
N PRO A 854 11.12 -11.34 17.20
CA PRO A 854 12.12 -10.27 17.19
C PRO A 854 12.68 -9.95 18.59
N HIS A 855 11.84 -9.96 19.63
CA HIS A 855 12.28 -9.74 21.02
C HIS A 855 13.17 -10.88 21.51
N ILE A 856 12.88 -12.13 21.10
CA ILE A 856 13.70 -13.31 21.39
C ILE A 856 15.07 -13.18 20.70
N ARG A 857 15.08 -12.94 19.39
CA ARG A 857 16.29 -12.87 18.55
C ARG A 857 17.26 -11.77 18.96
N ARG A 858 16.77 -10.67 19.56
CA ARG A 858 17.61 -9.60 20.12
C ARG A 858 18.38 -9.98 21.36
N GLN A 859 17.90 -10.96 22.12
CA GLN A 859 18.57 -11.40 23.34
C GLN A 859 19.57 -12.53 23.07
N ARG A 860 19.55 -13.13 21.87
CA ARG A 860 20.53 -14.13 21.42
C ARG A 860 21.90 -13.47 21.24
N ARG A 861 22.97 -14.11 21.74
CA ARG A 861 24.34 -13.66 21.47
C ARG A 861 24.69 -13.88 20.01
N THR A 862 25.61 -13.07 19.47
CA THR A 862 26.09 -13.15 18.08
C THR A 862 26.61 -14.53 17.66
N ASP A 863 27.12 -15.32 18.60
CA ASP A 863 27.61 -16.67 18.38
C ASP A 863 26.52 -17.76 18.41
N GLN A 864 25.31 -17.45 18.88
CA GLN A 864 24.21 -18.39 19.13
C GLN A 864 23.22 -18.46 17.96
N GLY A 865 23.45 -19.38 17.02
CA GLY A 865 22.46 -19.73 15.99
C GLY A 865 21.54 -20.87 16.42
N LEU A 866 20.26 -20.80 16.07
CA LEU A 866 19.30 -21.89 16.30
C LEU A 866 18.69 -22.37 14.98
N LEU A 867 18.73 -23.68 14.74
CA LEU A 867 18.02 -24.36 13.65
C LEU A 867 16.98 -25.32 14.24
N LEU A 868 15.71 -25.06 13.95
CA LEU A 868 14.60 -25.93 14.32
C LEU A 868 14.13 -26.70 13.09
N ILE A 869 13.94 -28.01 13.25
CA ILE A 869 13.49 -28.90 12.17
C ILE A 869 12.21 -29.60 12.60
N TYR A 870 11.21 -29.54 11.74
CA TYR A 870 9.86 -30.04 11.95
C TYR A 870 9.54 -31.13 10.93
N PRO A 871 9.53 -32.40 11.34
CA PRO A 871 8.93 -33.48 10.55
C PRO A 871 7.40 -33.33 10.58
N ILE A 872 6.80 -32.93 9.48
CA ILE A 872 5.36 -32.63 9.38
C ILE A 872 4.63 -33.83 8.76
N LYS A 873 3.60 -34.32 9.46
CA LYS A 873 2.67 -35.32 8.96
C LYS A 873 1.74 -34.68 7.93
N VAL A 874 1.64 -35.29 6.75
CA VAL A 874 0.65 -34.91 5.74
C VAL A 874 -0.72 -35.49 6.12
N PRO A 875 -1.80 -34.68 6.18
CA PRO A 875 -3.16 -35.18 6.39
C PRO A 875 -3.58 -36.15 5.28
N GLN A 876 -4.09 -37.33 5.64
CA GLN A 876 -4.69 -38.28 4.69
C GLN A 876 -6.12 -37.85 4.36
N ALA A 877 -6.56 -38.08 3.12
CA ALA A 877 -7.97 -37.96 2.75
C ALA A 877 -8.74 -39.19 3.28
N ASP A 878 -10.03 -39.03 3.59
CA ASP A 878 -10.85 -40.11 4.18
C ASP A 878 -10.94 -41.36 3.29
N ASP A 879 -10.70 -41.23 1.98
CA ASP A 879 -10.77 -42.29 0.97
C ASP A 879 -9.40 -42.87 0.52
N GLU A 880 -8.27 -42.44 1.10
CA GLU A 880 -6.92 -42.92 0.70
C GLU A 880 -6.42 -44.10 1.55
N GLU A 881 -5.85 -45.13 0.91
CA GLU A 881 -5.17 -46.21 1.62
C GLU A 881 -3.95 -45.69 2.41
N PRO A 882 -3.73 -46.14 3.66
CA PRO A 882 -2.66 -45.64 4.49
C PRO A 882 -1.29 -46.01 3.91
N THR A 883 -0.54 -45.00 3.45
CA THR A 883 0.87 -45.15 3.05
C THR A 883 1.73 -45.53 4.26
N THR A 884 2.50 -46.61 4.11
CA THR A 884 3.45 -47.08 5.13
C THR A 884 4.85 -47.19 4.52
N PRO A 885 5.83 -46.37 4.96
CA PRO A 885 5.72 -45.34 5.99
C PRO A 885 4.90 -44.11 5.55
N PRO A 886 4.35 -43.32 6.50
CA PRO A 886 3.58 -42.12 6.19
C PRO A 886 4.45 -41.09 5.46
N LEU A 887 3.85 -40.34 4.54
CA LEU A 887 4.52 -39.23 3.86
C LEU A 887 4.86 -38.12 4.87
N VAL A 888 6.12 -37.68 4.89
CA VAL A 888 6.63 -36.66 5.81
C VAL A 888 7.20 -35.49 5.01
N LEU A 889 6.74 -34.28 5.32
CA LEU A 889 7.37 -33.05 4.86
C LEU A 889 8.41 -32.59 5.87
N VAL A 890 9.54 -32.08 5.40
CA VAL A 890 10.61 -31.55 6.27
C VAL A 890 10.52 -30.05 6.27
N GLY A 891 9.96 -29.45 7.33
CA GLY A 891 10.00 -28.01 7.53
C GLY A 891 11.18 -27.60 8.40
N PHE A 892 11.72 -26.40 8.19
CA PHE A 892 12.72 -25.83 9.09
C PHE A 892 12.45 -24.35 9.38
N GLN A 893 12.92 -23.89 10.54
CA GLN A 893 13.02 -22.49 10.91
C GLN A 893 14.43 -22.21 11.43
N VAL A 894 14.98 -21.06 11.04
CA VAL A 894 16.28 -20.59 11.56
C VAL A 894 16.03 -19.34 12.39
N SER A 895 16.54 -19.28 13.61
CA SER A 895 16.48 -18.09 14.46
C SER A 895 17.88 -17.48 14.57
N PHE A 896 18.05 -16.31 13.96
CA PHE A 896 19.34 -15.62 13.91
C PHE A 896 19.45 -14.53 15.00
N PRO A 897 20.60 -14.42 15.68
CA PRO A 897 20.93 -13.28 16.53
C PRO A 897 21.14 -12.00 15.72
N HIS A 898 21.14 -10.87 16.41
CA HIS A 898 21.62 -9.61 15.83
C HIS A 898 23.16 -9.65 15.73
N SER A 899 23.69 -9.32 14.57
CA SER A 899 25.12 -9.33 14.23
C SER A 899 25.72 -7.98 14.62
N GLU A 900 26.86 -8.01 15.28
CA GLU A 900 27.63 -6.81 15.63
C GLU A 900 28.45 -6.32 14.43
N TYR A 901 28.87 -7.24 13.56
CA TYR A 901 29.68 -6.95 12.36
C TYR A 901 28.87 -6.48 11.16
N GLN A 902 27.56 -6.71 11.15
CA GLN A 902 26.73 -6.30 10.01
C GLN A 902 26.60 -4.78 9.88
N SER A 903 26.80 -4.03 10.96
CA SER A 903 26.92 -2.56 10.91
C SER A 903 28.15 -2.07 10.11
N LYS A 904 29.09 -2.97 9.74
CA LYS A 904 30.39 -2.64 9.15
C LYS A 904 30.82 -3.49 7.94
N THR A 905 30.05 -4.51 7.53
CA THR A 905 30.52 -5.49 6.54
C THR A 905 29.73 -5.42 5.23
N GLU A 906 30.39 -5.04 4.14
CA GLU A 906 29.87 -5.13 2.78
C GLU A 906 29.96 -6.57 2.24
N TYR A 907 28.86 -7.07 1.68
CA TYR A 907 28.82 -8.39 1.03
C TYR A 907 28.48 -8.22 -0.45
N ILE A 908 29.22 -8.93 -1.31
CA ILE A 908 29.05 -8.91 -2.77
C ILE A 908 28.51 -10.27 -3.19
N ALA A 909 27.19 -10.40 -3.30
CA ALA A 909 26.60 -11.46 -4.12
C ALA A 909 26.67 -11.01 -5.60
N ASN A 910 27.41 -11.75 -6.43
CA ASN A 910 27.57 -11.42 -7.84
C ASN A 910 26.23 -11.54 -8.57
N THR A 911 25.86 -10.54 -9.38
CA THR A 911 24.58 -10.44 -10.09
C THR A 911 24.30 -11.62 -11.02
N VAL A 912 25.35 -12.27 -11.54
CA VAL A 912 25.26 -13.45 -12.43
C VAL A 912 24.60 -14.66 -11.73
N TRP A 913 24.78 -14.82 -10.43
CA TRP A 913 24.25 -15.98 -9.69
C TRP A 913 22.78 -15.79 -9.27
N LEU A 914 22.37 -14.54 -9.06
CA LEU A 914 20.94 -14.18 -8.94
C LEU A 914 20.18 -14.54 -10.23
N GLN A 915 20.83 -14.44 -11.38
CA GLN A 915 20.21 -14.76 -12.67
C GLN A 915 20.04 -16.28 -12.86
N GLU A 916 21.05 -17.10 -12.55
CA GLU A 916 20.98 -18.55 -12.80
C GLU A 916 19.84 -19.28 -12.04
N ASP A 917 19.43 -18.80 -10.86
CA ASP A 917 18.26 -19.35 -10.12
C ASP A 917 16.94 -18.63 -10.39
N ILE A 918 16.97 -17.38 -10.91
CA ILE A 918 15.76 -16.59 -11.24
C ILE A 918 15.23 -16.88 -12.65
N TYR A 919 16.08 -17.36 -13.58
CA TYR A 919 15.71 -17.56 -14.99
C TYR A 919 15.28 -18.97 -15.40
N THR A 920 15.08 -19.91 -14.46
CA THR A 920 14.43 -21.20 -14.80
C THR A 920 12.89 -21.12 -14.88
N ILE A 921 12.33 -19.91 -14.94
CA ILE A 921 10.94 -19.64 -15.34
C ILE A 921 10.97 -19.00 -16.74
N ASP A 922 11.00 -19.88 -17.75
CA ASP A 922 10.69 -19.63 -19.17
C ASP A 922 11.64 -18.71 -19.95
N GLU A 923 12.94 -19.01 -19.99
CA GLU A 923 13.80 -18.68 -21.14
C GLU A 923 13.81 -19.84 -22.18
N GLU A 924 12.63 -20.27 -22.63
CA GLU A 924 12.48 -20.84 -23.97
C GLU A 924 11.23 -20.19 -24.58
N ASP A 925 11.31 -19.82 -25.85
CA ASP A 925 10.27 -19.21 -26.70
C ASP A 925 10.20 -17.67 -26.75
N GLU A 926 11.34 -17.01 -27.00
CA GLU A 926 11.36 -15.89 -27.96
C GLU A 926 11.61 -16.44 -29.38
N ALA A 927 10.52 -16.70 -30.11
CA ALA A 927 10.47 -16.80 -31.56
C ALA A 927 9.17 -16.17 -32.11
#